data_AF-A0A813TLI8-F1
#
_entry.id   AF-A0A813TLI8-F1
#
_cell.length_a   1.000
_cell.length_b   1.000
_cell.length_c   1.000
_cell.angle_alpha   90.00
_cell.angle_beta   90.00
_cell.angle_gamma   90.00
#
_symmetry.space_group_name_H-M   'P 1'
#
loop_
_entity.id
_entity.type
_entity.pdbx_description
1 polymer ?
#
loop_
_entity_poly.entity_id
_entity_poly.type
_entity_poly.pdbx_seq_one_letter_code
_entity_poly.pdbx_strand_id
1 'polypeptide(L)'
;MHASNAIRLLNWRLFRNCYSKRFVHSAWSTLEREIKNGRQSLDILFIVTSHNTMSQKALCLLSSTLQCRVMVELHSNEKLVERVQMHKPDLIICPFLTRTIPNQIYRDYITLIVHPGPVGDRGRHSVDRWVLERPKEWGVTILEAVEEMDAGPVWAEEKLDTEQHLPQTATKSDAYNILTTLAMKGLREIYHKIFLGHYPGVEQPASLKSLPLNTLKQRDCAIDWSSDSASTIARKIQSRDSQPGLLDSICNIPLYLFGAHVQPLNKPIHTPPKTILAKDKNAFLISCADSTSALWITHLKNALDKKNPFKLPAAQVLPSTSALLQNYLSFEDIHVDVEDDVCYVQWDFYNGAMRDDHCYRLKQAIRQNINASVKVVVLLGSLRYFSNGIDLNTIEASDNPVEQSQKYIHAINDLIRYLMIDLSDKIVVSVLRGHAGAGGAMMSLASDFIFIHENSIINAHYRTMGLFGSEYWTFNLPSRLGSVAQANSLVNHLQPMNAQQAVTSGFADFTYSAWNEVEEKITNDILPNLSEHLKWKAHKRQENITKFGHPEACRHREIKIMNDNFASFEYIRARYQFVRKVPTNTTPFHLLSIGSKQATMMKGQACAAHIYNEIKSKYEPNDRNVPALGCLLAGSKPESELYVRMKEKNLREKVNFKTHIVQLQPGENDNLFGLKLERVIREWNADPNIHGILVQLPFPEHLKQYQSGVLKLIHPQKDIDGLLYPNSSFVPCAAQAIIWLLDWYDVKLNGKNVVVVGSSKLVGEPVSLLCKARGATVTICSIHTQDLREAFSHADIIITATGSAHLIHGDLLPENRPLVIVDAGVSHDPPHIRGDVHMDSVRDKCILITPPVGAVGPVTIAALAHNLFQAYLAQEKLSSEHHLEHTHTNLLQYMI
;
A
#
# COMPACT_ATOMS: atom_id res chain seq x y z
N MET A 1 -49.02 11.82 3.18
CA MET A 1 -47.71 11.58 3.83
C MET A 1 -47.74 11.33 5.35
N HIS A 2 -48.90 11.24 6.03
CA HIS A 2 -48.93 10.90 7.48
C HIS A 2 -49.68 9.61 7.86
N ALA A 3 -50.16 8.81 6.90
CA ALA A 3 -50.93 7.59 7.20
C ALA A 3 -50.14 6.27 7.01
N SER A 4 -49.03 6.24 6.25
CA SER A 4 -48.28 4.98 6.03
C SER A 4 -47.26 4.63 7.13
N ASN A 5 -46.87 5.60 7.97
CA ASN A 5 -45.95 5.35 9.08
C ASN A 5 -46.63 4.74 10.32
N ALA A 6 -47.94 4.95 10.50
CA ALA A 6 -48.67 4.41 11.66
C ALA A 6 -48.95 2.90 11.52
N ILE A 7 -49.12 2.39 10.29
CA ILE A 7 -49.45 0.98 10.04
C ILE A 7 -48.20 0.07 10.13
N ARG A 8 -46.99 0.60 9.90
CA ARG A 8 -45.72 -0.12 10.16
C ARG A 8 -45.40 -0.25 11.66
N LEU A 9 -45.81 0.71 12.48
CA LEU A 9 -45.59 0.69 13.94
C LEU A 9 -46.63 -0.16 14.70
N LEU A 10 -47.88 -0.26 14.22
CA LEU A 10 -48.92 -1.04 14.90
C LEU A 10 -48.76 -2.56 14.73
N ASN A 11 -48.26 -3.05 13.60
CA ASN A 11 -48.00 -4.48 13.40
C ASN A 11 -46.83 -5.01 14.25
N TRP A 12 -45.95 -4.13 14.76
CA TRP A 12 -44.82 -4.51 15.61
C TRP A 12 -45.23 -4.80 17.07
N ARG A 13 -46.31 -4.18 17.58
CA ARG A 13 -46.77 -4.41 18.96
C ARG A 13 -47.41 -5.78 19.17
N LEU A 14 -47.98 -6.39 18.13
CA LEU A 14 -48.55 -7.74 18.20
C LEU A 14 -47.49 -8.86 18.07
N PHE A 15 -46.28 -8.56 17.56
CA PHE A 15 -45.15 -9.48 17.54
C PHE A 15 -44.45 -9.66 18.90
N ARG A 16 -44.80 -8.85 19.90
CA ARG A 16 -44.16 -8.84 21.23
C ARG A 16 -44.35 -10.15 22.02
N ASN A 17 -45.31 -10.99 21.64
CA ASN A 17 -45.73 -12.16 22.41
C ASN A 17 -45.33 -13.53 21.82
N CYS A 18 -44.56 -13.60 20.73
CA CYS A 18 -44.15 -14.89 20.13
C CYS A 18 -42.63 -15.13 20.03
N TYR A 19 -41.77 -14.22 20.51
CA TYR A 19 -40.33 -14.48 20.54
C TYR A 19 -39.94 -15.28 21.79
N SER A 20 -39.89 -16.60 21.61
CA SER A 20 -39.34 -17.51 22.61
C SER A 20 -37.89 -17.15 22.95
N LYS A 21 -37.63 -17.04 24.26
CA LYS A 21 -36.38 -16.73 24.98
C LYS A 21 -35.16 -17.65 24.70
N ARG A 22 -34.91 -18.13 23.49
CA ARG A 22 -33.90 -19.19 23.26
C ARG A 22 -32.61 -18.85 22.51
N PHE A 23 -32.43 -17.67 21.94
CA PHE A 23 -31.17 -17.33 21.23
C PHE A 23 -30.81 -15.83 21.32
N VAL A 24 -30.97 -15.20 22.48
CA VAL A 24 -30.37 -13.88 22.68
C VAL A 24 -28.94 -14.09 23.14
N HIS A 25 -27.98 -13.78 22.27
CA HIS A 25 -26.54 -13.83 22.54
C HIS A 25 -26.25 -13.15 23.89
N SER A 26 -25.49 -13.79 24.80
CA SER A 26 -25.19 -13.22 26.12
C SER A 26 -24.57 -11.81 26.00
N ALA A 27 -23.68 -11.62 25.01
CA ALA A 27 -23.15 -10.31 24.64
C ALA A 27 -24.23 -9.25 24.31
N TRP A 28 -25.33 -9.61 23.63
CA TRP A 28 -26.43 -8.67 23.37
C TRP A 28 -27.07 -8.20 24.67
N SER A 29 -27.35 -9.10 25.61
CA SER A 29 -27.97 -8.73 26.88
C SER A 29 -27.12 -7.76 27.70
N THR A 30 -25.79 -7.90 27.64
CA THR A 30 -24.84 -6.98 28.25
C THR A 30 -24.88 -5.62 27.55
N LEU A 31 -24.78 -5.59 26.22
CA LEU A 31 -24.80 -4.37 25.42
C LEU A 31 -26.12 -3.60 25.58
N GLU A 32 -27.26 -4.30 25.53
CA GLU A 32 -28.60 -3.71 25.71
C GLU A 32 -28.72 -3.03 27.08
N ARG A 33 -28.20 -3.66 28.14
CA ARG A 33 -28.19 -3.08 29.48
C ARG A 33 -27.34 -1.81 29.55
N GLU A 34 -26.16 -1.81 28.92
CA GLU A 34 -25.28 -0.64 28.89
C GLU A 34 -25.86 0.53 28.10
N ILE A 35 -26.51 0.26 26.96
CA ILE A 35 -27.24 1.27 26.18
C ILE A 35 -28.40 1.84 27.00
N LYS A 36 -29.19 1.00 27.67
CA LYS A 36 -30.26 1.47 28.58
C LYS A 36 -29.72 2.29 29.75
N ASN A 37 -28.48 2.05 30.17
CA ASN A 37 -27.78 2.81 31.20
C ASN A 37 -27.10 4.09 30.68
N GLY A 38 -27.38 4.51 29.44
CA GLY A 38 -26.95 5.79 28.89
C GLY A 38 -25.63 5.74 28.09
N ARG A 39 -25.16 4.56 27.67
CA ARG A 39 -24.01 4.45 26.76
C ARG A 39 -24.33 5.16 25.44
N GLN A 40 -23.40 6.01 24.97
CA GLN A 40 -23.58 6.85 23.77
C GLN A 40 -22.71 6.45 22.57
N SER A 41 -21.77 5.52 22.74
CA SER A 41 -20.84 5.13 21.67
C SER A 41 -20.48 3.63 21.75
N LEU A 42 -20.19 3.04 20.60
CA LEU A 42 -19.84 1.63 20.42
C LEU A 42 -18.35 1.49 20.05
N ASP A 43 -17.71 0.48 20.61
CA ASP A 43 -16.40 -0.02 20.23
C ASP A 43 -16.59 -1.15 19.21
N ILE A 44 -16.32 -0.84 17.94
CA ILE A 44 -16.53 -1.72 16.79
C ILE A 44 -15.19 -2.23 16.29
N LEU A 45 -15.06 -3.55 16.15
CA LEU A 45 -13.89 -4.15 15.50
C LEU A 45 -14.24 -4.60 14.09
N PHE A 46 -13.51 -4.08 13.10
CA PHE A 46 -13.53 -4.62 11.75
C PHE A 46 -12.59 -5.80 11.63
N ILE A 47 -13.12 -6.92 11.14
CA ILE A 47 -12.28 -8.03 10.67
C ILE A 47 -12.39 -8.06 9.15
N VAL A 48 -11.27 -7.79 8.47
CA VAL A 48 -11.23 -7.70 7.00
C VAL A 48 -10.09 -8.53 6.42
N THR A 49 -10.30 -9.10 5.23
CA THR A 49 -9.17 -9.70 4.48
C THR A 49 -8.21 -8.61 3.97
N SER A 50 -8.76 -7.49 3.53
CA SER A 50 -8.02 -6.31 3.10
C SER A 50 -8.82 -5.06 3.40
N HIS A 51 -8.14 -3.93 3.65
CA HIS A 51 -8.79 -2.65 3.90
C HIS A 51 -9.22 -1.99 2.58
N ASN A 52 -10.25 -2.55 1.95
CA ASN A 52 -10.79 -2.15 0.66
C ASN A 52 -11.77 -0.95 0.76
N THR A 53 -12.30 -0.49 -0.38
CA THR A 53 -13.28 0.60 -0.47
C THR A 53 -14.49 0.41 0.46
N MET A 54 -15.04 -0.81 0.59
CA MET A 54 -16.20 -1.06 1.45
C MET A 54 -15.85 -0.84 2.92
N SER A 55 -14.71 -1.38 3.38
CA SER A 55 -14.25 -1.15 4.75
C SER A 55 -13.85 0.30 5.02
N GLN A 56 -13.31 1.02 4.04
CA GLN A 56 -13.03 2.46 4.16
C GLN A 56 -14.33 3.29 4.28
N LYS A 57 -15.34 3.02 3.43
CA LYS A 57 -16.65 3.68 3.52
C LYS A 57 -17.34 3.38 4.86
N ALA A 58 -17.29 2.12 5.31
CA ALA A 58 -17.82 1.72 6.61
C ALA A 58 -17.11 2.45 7.76
N LEU A 59 -15.77 2.57 7.68
CA LEU A 59 -14.97 3.29 8.65
C LEU A 59 -15.40 4.75 8.71
N CYS A 60 -15.46 5.46 7.58
CA CYS A 60 -15.88 6.87 7.55
C CYS A 60 -17.31 7.05 8.10
N LEU A 61 -18.26 6.19 7.73
CA LEU A 61 -19.63 6.24 8.23
C LEU A 61 -19.66 6.07 9.76
N LEU A 62 -19.07 4.99 10.27
CA LEU A 62 -19.19 4.63 11.68
C LEU A 62 -18.38 5.56 12.60
N SER A 63 -17.14 5.89 12.21
CA SER A 63 -16.27 6.76 13.02
C SER A 63 -16.68 8.23 12.99
N SER A 64 -17.00 8.75 11.81
CA SER A 64 -17.11 10.19 11.61
C SER A 64 -18.55 10.67 11.63
N THR A 65 -19.47 9.89 11.05
CA THR A 65 -20.91 10.24 11.03
C THR A 65 -21.63 9.75 12.28
N LEU A 66 -21.29 8.54 12.75
CA LEU A 66 -21.98 7.89 13.87
C LEU A 66 -21.15 7.85 15.17
N GLN A 67 -19.97 8.49 15.18
CA GLN A 67 -19.13 8.69 16.38
C GLN A 67 -18.81 7.40 17.16
N CYS A 68 -18.68 6.28 16.45
CA CYS A 68 -18.21 5.01 17.00
C CYS A 68 -16.68 4.99 17.08
N ARG A 69 -16.13 4.27 18.06
CA ARG A 69 -14.70 3.91 18.02
C ARG A 69 -14.56 2.69 17.12
N VAL A 70 -13.85 2.83 16.01
CA VAL A 70 -13.68 1.73 15.05
C VAL A 70 -12.21 1.31 15.03
N MET A 71 -11.97 0.03 15.28
CA MET A 71 -10.66 -0.61 15.13
C MET A 71 -10.67 -1.51 13.89
N VAL A 72 -9.51 -1.73 13.27
CA VAL A 72 -9.40 -2.62 12.11
C VAL A 72 -8.36 -3.69 12.37
N GLU A 73 -8.72 -4.96 12.15
CA GLU A 73 -7.81 -6.09 12.16
C GLU A 73 -7.87 -6.84 10.82
N LEU A 74 -6.70 -7.12 10.27
CA LEU A 74 -6.57 -7.96 9.10
C LEU A 74 -6.68 -9.44 9.50
N HIS A 75 -7.42 -10.22 8.74
CA HIS A 75 -7.52 -11.68 8.92
C HIS A 75 -6.25 -12.38 8.40
N SER A 76 -5.15 -12.27 9.15
CA SER A 76 -3.91 -13.01 8.96
C SER A 76 -3.91 -14.28 9.83
N ASN A 77 -3.58 -15.42 9.24
CA ASN A 77 -4.06 -16.76 9.61
C ASN A 77 -3.71 -17.31 11.02
N GLU A 78 -2.97 -16.62 11.88
CA GLU A 78 -2.36 -17.28 13.05
C GLU A 78 -2.76 -16.73 14.43
N LYS A 79 -3.34 -15.53 14.54
CA LYS A 79 -3.62 -14.90 15.86
C LYS A 79 -4.92 -14.09 15.96
N LEU A 80 -5.87 -14.28 15.03
CA LEU A 80 -7.09 -13.45 15.00
C LEU A 80 -7.89 -13.54 16.31
N VAL A 81 -8.06 -14.74 16.88
CA VAL A 81 -8.83 -14.94 18.13
C VAL A 81 -8.20 -14.17 19.29
N GLU A 82 -6.88 -14.31 19.50
CA GLU A 82 -6.14 -13.59 20.54
C GLU A 82 -6.33 -12.07 20.39
N ARG A 83 -6.27 -11.56 19.16
CA ARG A 83 -6.45 -10.12 18.88
C ARG A 83 -7.85 -9.63 19.17
N VAL A 84 -8.88 -10.37 18.76
CA VAL A 84 -10.26 -10.02 19.08
C VAL A 84 -10.48 -9.96 20.59
N GLN A 85 -9.94 -10.94 21.33
CA GLN A 85 -10.02 -10.98 22.79
C GLN A 85 -9.29 -9.82 23.46
N MET A 86 -8.18 -9.33 22.88
CA MET A 86 -7.48 -8.13 23.37
C MET A 86 -8.30 -6.86 23.16
N HIS A 87 -8.99 -6.75 22.03
CA HIS A 87 -9.80 -5.58 21.68
C HIS A 87 -11.10 -5.47 22.48
N LYS A 88 -11.70 -6.60 22.89
CA LYS A 88 -12.99 -6.67 23.60
C LYS A 88 -14.09 -5.78 22.97
N PRO A 89 -14.38 -5.93 21.66
CA PRO A 89 -15.36 -5.09 20.99
C PRO A 89 -16.79 -5.37 21.47
N ASP A 90 -17.67 -4.38 21.36
CA ASP A 90 -19.11 -4.57 21.55
C ASP A 90 -19.75 -5.28 20.36
N LEU A 91 -19.22 -4.97 19.17
CA LEU A 91 -19.72 -5.45 17.90
C LEU A 91 -18.54 -5.69 16.95
N ILE A 92 -18.57 -6.83 16.27
CA ILE A 92 -17.64 -7.12 15.19
C ILE A 92 -18.39 -6.94 13.88
N ILE A 93 -17.80 -6.21 12.94
CA ILE A 93 -18.32 -6.06 11.59
C ILE A 93 -17.29 -6.60 10.61
N CYS A 94 -17.73 -7.34 9.62
CA CYS A 94 -16.90 -7.93 8.59
C CYS A 94 -17.34 -7.42 7.22
N PRO A 95 -16.89 -6.20 6.82
CA PRO A 95 -17.24 -5.64 5.52
C PRO A 95 -16.71 -6.46 4.34
N PHE A 96 -15.58 -7.15 4.51
CA PHE A 96 -14.97 -7.90 3.42
C PHE A 96 -14.16 -9.09 3.92
N LEU A 97 -14.61 -10.31 3.58
CA LEU A 97 -13.96 -11.56 3.93
C LEU A 97 -13.78 -12.46 2.71
N THR A 98 -12.64 -13.15 2.67
CA THR A 98 -12.35 -14.24 1.73
C THR A 98 -12.16 -15.58 2.44
N ARG A 99 -12.13 -15.55 3.78
CA ARG A 99 -11.89 -16.67 4.68
C ARG A 99 -12.97 -16.69 5.74
N THR A 100 -13.25 -17.87 6.26
CA THR A 100 -14.20 -18.05 7.37
C THR A 100 -13.64 -17.46 8.66
N ILE A 101 -14.55 -17.00 9.52
CA ILE A 101 -14.22 -16.54 10.87
C ILE A 101 -14.16 -17.76 11.80
N PRO A 102 -13.15 -17.89 12.67
CA PRO A 102 -13.14 -18.90 13.73
C PRO A 102 -14.42 -18.87 14.60
N ASN A 103 -14.99 -20.05 14.88
CA ASN A 103 -16.22 -20.18 15.67
C ASN A 103 -16.18 -19.47 17.02
N GLN A 104 -15.04 -19.54 17.69
CA GLN A 104 -14.84 -18.87 18.98
C GLN A 104 -15.17 -17.38 18.95
N ILE A 105 -14.92 -16.69 17.84
CA ILE A 105 -15.19 -15.25 17.73
C ILE A 105 -16.68 -14.97 17.72
N TYR A 106 -17.43 -15.59 16.81
CA TYR A 106 -18.87 -15.31 16.67
C TYR A 106 -19.74 -16.01 17.72
N ARG A 107 -19.17 -16.91 18.51
CA ARG A 107 -19.80 -17.44 19.73
C ARG A 107 -19.69 -16.49 20.92
N ASP A 108 -18.56 -15.78 21.02
CA ASP A 108 -18.23 -14.94 22.17
C ASP A 108 -18.64 -13.46 21.91
N TYR A 109 -18.72 -13.03 20.64
CA TYR A 109 -19.06 -11.66 20.23
C TYR A 109 -20.08 -11.63 19.09
N ILE A 110 -20.99 -10.65 19.13
CA ILE A 110 -21.90 -10.38 18.01
C ILE A 110 -21.06 -10.02 16.78
N THR A 111 -21.15 -10.83 15.75
CA THR A 111 -20.31 -10.71 14.55
C THR A 111 -21.19 -10.62 13.32
N LEU A 112 -21.17 -9.47 12.66
CA LEU A 112 -21.98 -9.17 11.48
C LEU A 112 -21.14 -9.29 10.21
N ILE A 113 -21.64 -10.02 9.22
CA ILE A 113 -21.06 -10.20 7.90
C ILE A 113 -21.88 -9.37 6.90
N VAL A 114 -21.19 -8.57 6.10
CA VAL A 114 -21.81 -7.87 4.95
C VAL A 114 -21.77 -8.81 3.75
N HIS A 115 -22.92 -9.37 3.39
CA HIS A 115 -23.08 -10.26 2.24
C HIS A 115 -23.58 -9.49 1.01
N PRO A 116 -22.86 -9.49 -0.12
CA PRO A 116 -23.22 -8.76 -1.34
C PRO A 116 -24.28 -9.51 -2.18
N GLY A 117 -25.36 -9.94 -1.54
CA GLY A 117 -26.51 -10.60 -2.15
C GLY A 117 -27.78 -10.40 -1.33
N PRO A 118 -28.96 -10.62 -1.94
CA PRO A 118 -30.25 -10.54 -1.24
C PRO A 118 -30.42 -11.66 -0.19
N VAL A 119 -31.46 -11.58 0.64
CA VAL A 119 -31.69 -12.59 1.68
C VAL A 119 -31.87 -13.99 1.06
N GLY A 120 -31.17 -14.98 1.61
CA GLY A 120 -31.13 -16.36 1.11
C GLY A 120 -30.09 -16.60 0.02
N ASP A 121 -29.50 -15.56 -0.57
CA ASP A 121 -28.31 -15.70 -1.40
C ASP A 121 -27.10 -16.04 -0.52
N ARG A 122 -26.29 -17.03 -0.92
CA ARG A 122 -25.19 -17.54 -0.09
C ARG A 122 -24.00 -17.93 -0.94
N GLY A 123 -22.79 -17.80 -0.40
CA GLY A 123 -21.56 -18.28 -1.04
C GLY A 123 -20.66 -17.18 -1.61
N ARG A 124 -19.52 -17.60 -2.16
CA ARG A 124 -18.38 -16.70 -2.43
C ARG A 124 -18.45 -15.94 -3.76
N HIS A 125 -19.40 -16.28 -4.64
CA HIS A 125 -19.47 -15.76 -6.01
C HIS A 125 -20.78 -15.03 -6.32
N SER A 126 -21.45 -14.49 -5.31
CA SER A 126 -22.73 -13.78 -5.46
C SER A 126 -22.66 -12.62 -6.44
N VAL A 127 -21.62 -11.78 -6.37
CA VAL A 127 -21.44 -10.65 -7.29
C VAL A 127 -21.09 -11.11 -8.71
N ASP A 128 -20.26 -12.15 -8.85
CA ASP A 128 -19.95 -12.76 -10.15
C ASP A 128 -21.25 -13.23 -10.83
N ARG A 129 -22.11 -13.90 -10.06
CA ARG A 129 -23.41 -14.38 -10.53
C ARG A 129 -24.36 -13.25 -10.90
N TRP A 130 -24.43 -12.20 -10.09
CA TRP A 130 -25.28 -11.03 -10.38
C TRP A 130 -24.91 -10.37 -11.71
N VAL A 131 -23.61 -10.15 -11.97
CA VAL A 131 -23.15 -9.56 -13.23
C VAL A 131 -23.39 -10.50 -14.43
N LEU A 132 -23.23 -11.81 -14.23
CA LEU A 132 -23.40 -12.81 -15.28
C LEU A 132 -24.86 -13.05 -15.66
N GLU A 133 -25.72 -13.33 -14.67
CA GLU A 133 -27.10 -13.75 -14.84
C GLU A 133 -28.09 -12.57 -14.88
N ARG A 134 -27.72 -11.42 -14.31
CA ARG A 134 -28.55 -10.21 -14.23
C ARG A 134 -30.01 -10.48 -13.77
N PRO A 135 -30.21 -11.14 -12.61
CA PRO A 135 -31.55 -11.28 -12.02
C PRO A 135 -32.22 -9.91 -11.85
N LYS A 136 -33.55 -9.85 -11.99
CA LYS A 136 -34.32 -8.60 -11.95
C LYS A 136 -34.09 -7.79 -10.67
N GLU A 137 -34.13 -8.47 -9.53
CA GLU A 137 -33.87 -7.87 -8.22
C GLU A 137 -32.55 -8.38 -7.64
N TRP A 138 -31.82 -7.51 -6.97
CA TRP A 138 -30.61 -7.85 -6.22
C TRP A 138 -30.51 -7.02 -4.94
N GLY A 139 -29.46 -7.19 -4.15
CA GLY A 139 -29.31 -6.44 -2.91
C GLY A 139 -28.09 -6.78 -2.08
N VAL A 140 -28.08 -6.24 -0.87
CA VAL A 140 -27.11 -6.52 0.19
C VAL A 140 -27.86 -7.00 1.43
N THR A 141 -27.28 -7.98 2.10
CA THR A 141 -27.76 -8.49 3.38
C THR A 141 -26.66 -8.33 4.42
N ILE A 142 -27.00 -7.81 5.60
CA ILE A 142 -26.11 -7.81 6.75
C ILE A 142 -26.64 -8.85 7.74
N LEU A 143 -25.86 -9.88 8.00
CA LEU A 143 -26.29 -11.07 8.74
C LEU A 143 -25.29 -11.45 9.82
N GLU A 144 -25.74 -12.16 10.85
CA GLU A 144 -24.86 -12.71 11.88
C GLU A 144 -24.03 -13.89 11.35
N ALA A 145 -22.79 -13.96 11.83
CA ALA A 145 -21.93 -15.11 11.58
C ALA A 145 -22.42 -16.32 12.37
N VAL A 146 -22.67 -17.42 11.66
CA VAL A 146 -23.00 -18.74 12.21
C VAL A 146 -22.12 -19.79 11.55
N GLU A 147 -22.24 -21.05 11.98
CA GLU A 147 -21.43 -22.15 11.44
C GLU A 147 -21.71 -22.39 9.94
N GLU A 148 -22.98 -22.32 9.53
CA GLU A 148 -23.37 -22.43 8.14
C GLU A 148 -23.16 -21.10 7.39
N MET A 149 -22.49 -21.16 6.24
CA MET A 149 -22.12 -20.00 5.43
C MET A 149 -23.35 -19.16 5.05
N ASP A 150 -23.32 -17.87 5.39
CA ASP A 150 -24.33 -16.85 5.05
C ASP A 150 -25.78 -17.21 5.47
N ALA A 151 -25.94 -18.06 6.50
CA ALA A 151 -27.23 -18.59 6.94
C ALA A 151 -27.76 -17.98 8.27
N GLY A 152 -27.05 -17.01 8.83
CA GLY A 152 -27.39 -16.42 10.12
C GLY A 152 -28.56 -15.44 10.08
N PRO A 153 -29.04 -15.00 11.26
CA PRO A 153 -30.06 -13.96 11.38
C PRO A 153 -29.72 -12.69 10.58
N VAL A 154 -30.71 -12.15 9.88
CA VAL A 154 -30.60 -10.93 9.07
C VAL A 154 -30.89 -9.71 9.93
N TRP A 155 -29.97 -8.75 9.94
CA TRP A 155 -30.07 -7.50 10.70
C TRP A 155 -30.54 -6.31 9.85
N ALA A 156 -30.16 -6.31 8.57
CA ALA A 156 -30.61 -5.35 7.58
C ALA A 156 -30.57 -5.98 6.18
N GLU A 157 -31.49 -5.54 5.33
CA GLU A 157 -31.57 -5.90 3.92
C GLU A 157 -31.84 -4.64 3.10
N GLU A 158 -31.07 -4.45 2.04
CA GLU A 158 -31.25 -3.36 1.09
C GLU A 158 -31.38 -3.95 -0.31
N LYS A 159 -32.42 -3.56 -1.04
CA LYS A 159 -32.76 -4.09 -2.37
C LYS A 159 -32.60 -3.03 -3.44
N LEU A 160 -32.34 -3.49 -4.67
CA LEU A 160 -32.35 -2.68 -5.87
C LEU A 160 -32.90 -3.45 -7.06
N ASP A 161 -33.30 -2.70 -8.08
CA ASP A 161 -33.61 -3.21 -9.42
C ASP A 161 -32.34 -3.21 -10.29
N THR A 162 -32.01 -4.36 -10.89
CA THR A 162 -30.77 -4.55 -11.65
C THR A 162 -30.75 -3.74 -12.93
N GLU A 163 -31.87 -3.60 -13.64
CA GLU A 163 -31.91 -2.86 -14.90
C GLU A 163 -31.67 -1.36 -14.68
N GLN A 164 -32.19 -0.83 -13.58
CA GLN A 164 -32.01 0.57 -13.20
C GLN A 164 -30.60 0.89 -12.68
N HIS A 165 -29.94 -0.06 -12.02
CA HIS A 165 -28.72 0.24 -11.24
C HIS A 165 -27.44 -0.42 -11.77
N LEU A 166 -27.52 -1.48 -12.60
CA LEU A 166 -26.35 -2.19 -13.11
C LEU A 166 -26.17 -1.99 -14.63
N PRO A 167 -25.32 -1.03 -15.05
CA PRO A 167 -25.05 -0.78 -16.47
C PRO A 167 -24.64 -2.05 -17.25
N GLN A 168 -24.93 -2.09 -18.54
CA GLN A 168 -24.54 -3.23 -19.41
C GLN A 168 -23.03 -3.45 -19.46
N THR A 169 -22.24 -2.39 -19.25
CA THR A 169 -20.78 -2.41 -19.23
C THR A 169 -20.18 -2.64 -17.84
N ALA A 170 -21.00 -2.75 -16.80
CA ALA A 170 -20.53 -2.83 -15.42
C ALA A 170 -19.73 -4.13 -15.16
N THR A 171 -18.53 -3.96 -14.63
CA THR A 171 -17.70 -5.05 -14.12
C THR A 171 -18.17 -5.52 -12.75
N LYS A 172 -17.70 -6.69 -12.29
CA LYS A 172 -17.90 -7.16 -10.92
C LYS A 172 -17.40 -6.14 -9.88
N SER A 173 -16.35 -5.39 -10.18
CA SER A 173 -15.88 -4.33 -9.28
C SER A 173 -16.81 -3.10 -9.25
N ASP A 174 -17.46 -2.77 -10.36
CA ASP A 174 -18.49 -1.71 -10.39
C ASP A 174 -19.74 -2.15 -9.60
N ALA A 175 -20.19 -3.38 -9.83
CA ALA A 175 -21.27 -4.01 -9.07
C ALA A 175 -20.99 -3.99 -7.56
N TYR A 176 -19.78 -4.35 -7.14
CA TYR A 176 -19.38 -4.30 -5.72
C TYR A 176 -19.41 -2.87 -5.15
N ASN A 177 -19.11 -1.84 -5.95
CA ASN A 177 -19.20 -0.45 -5.50
C ASN A 177 -20.65 0.01 -5.29
N ILE A 178 -21.57 -0.38 -6.19
CA ILE A 178 -23.01 -0.15 -6.03
C ILE A 178 -23.50 -0.76 -4.71
N LEU A 179 -23.13 -2.03 -4.47
CA LEU A 179 -23.50 -2.75 -3.24
C LEU A 179 -22.86 -2.15 -1.99
N THR A 180 -21.67 -1.57 -2.11
CA THR A 180 -21.02 -0.86 -1.00
C THR A 180 -21.88 0.30 -0.51
N THR A 181 -22.49 1.07 -1.41
CA THR A 181 -23.40 2.17 -1.05
C THR A 181 -24.66 1.66 -0.33
N LEU A 182 -25.24 0.55 -0.79
CA LEU A 182 -26.38 -0.09 -0.10
C LEU A 182 -25.99 -0.60 1.29
N ALA A 183 -24.82 -1.24 1.42
CA ALA A 183 -24.32 -1.72 2.71
C ALA A 183 -24.22 -0.59 3.75
N MET A 184 -23.86 0.62 3.34
CA MET A 184 -23.78 1.77 4.25
C MET A 184 -25.16 2.17 4.80
N LYS A 185 -26.22 2.05 3.99
CA LYS A 185 -27.60 2.28 4.44
C LYS A 185 -28.00 1.25 5.50
N GLY A 186 -27.75 -0.03 5.23
CA GLY A 186 -28.01 -1.11 6.19
C GLY A 186 -27.22 -0.96 7.49
N LEU A 187 -25.94 -0.58 7.44
CA LEU A 187 -25.14 -0.33 8.65
C LEU A 187 -25.68 0.83 9.49
N ARG A 188 -26.15 1.91 8.84
CA ARG A 188 -26.80 3.02 9.53
C ARG A 188 -28.10 2.59 10.19
N GLU A 189 -28.91 1.80 9.51
CA GLU A 189 -30.14 1.23 10.07
C GLU A 189 -29.85 0.39 11.31
N ILE A 190 -28.84 -0.49 11.24
CA ILE A 190 -28.40 -1.33 12.35
C ILE A 190 -27.99 -0.49 13.55
N TYR A 191 -27.15 0.53 13.33
CA TYR A 191 -26.74 1.44 14.40
C TYR A 191 -27.95 2.04 15.12
N HIS A 192 -28.93 2.58 14.37
CA HIS A 192 -30.13 3.15 14.98
C HIS A 192 -30.96 2.10 15.75
N LYS A 193 -31.14 0.88 15.21
CA LYS A 193 -31.87 -0.19 15.90
C LYS A 193 -31.19 -0.61 17.21
N ILE A 194 -29.85 -0.64 17.24
CA ILE A 194 -29.07 -0.95 18.45
C ILE A 194 -29.38 0.07 19.56
N PHE A 195 -29.34 1.36 19.25
CA PHE A 195 -29.61 2.44 20.22
C PHE A 195 -31.09 2.57 20.62
N LEU A 196 -32.01 1.95 19.88
CA LEU A 196 -33.41 1.78 20.31
C LEU A 196 -33.58 0.64 21.35
N GLY A 197 -32.53 -0.13 21.64
CA GLY A 197 -32.57 -1.23 22.60
C GLY A 197 -33.32 -2.46 22.10
N HIS A 198 -33.39 -2.67 20.79
CA HIS A 198 -34.04 -3.82 20.17
C HIS A 198 -33.02 -4.68 19.43
N TYR A 199 -33.05 -6.00 19.69
CA TYR A 199 -32.24 -6.96 18.93
C TYR A 199 -32.71 -6.97 17.46
N PRO A 200 -31.85 -6.59 16.50
CA PRO A 200 -32.29 -6.41 15.10
C PRO A 200 -32.46 -7.72 14.33
N GLY A 201 -31.82 -8.81 14.76
CA GLY A 201 -31.70 -10.04 13.99
C GLY A 201 -33.02 -10.78 13.78
N VAL A 202 -33.32 -11.11 12.53
CA VAL A 202 -34.47 -11.92 12.11
C VAL A 202 -33.97 -13.21 11.46
N GLU A 203 -34.39 -14.36 11.98
CA GLU A 203 -34.03 -15.66 11.44
C GLU A 203 -34.48 -15.85 9.98
N GLN A 204 -33.59 -16.41 9.17
CA GLN A 204 -33.94 -16.77 7.79
C GLN A 204 -34.83 -18.02 7.77
N PRO A 205 -35.84 -18.10 6.89
CA PRO A 205 -36.62 -19.32 6.68
C PRO A 205 -35.74 -20.51 6.28
N ALA A 206 -36.06 -21.71 6.79
CA ALA A 206 -35.31 -22.93 6.49
C ALA A 206 -35.26 -23.28 4.99
N SER A 207 -36.29 -22.89 4.23
CA SER A 207 -36.32 -23.04 2.77
C SER A 207 -35.18 -22.27 2.09
N LEU A 208 -34.87 -21.05 2.53
CA LEU A 208 -33.77 -20.25 1.99
C LEU A 208 -32.40 -20.85 2.39
N LYS A 209 -32.30 -21.37 3.62
CA LYS A 209 -31.12 -22.10 4.11
C LYS A 209 -30.89 -23.44 3.40
N SER A 210 -31.79 -23.89 2.53
CA SER A 210 -31.60 -25.11 1.72
C SER A 210 -31.10 -24.84 0.30
N LEU A 211 -31.05 -23.57 -0.14
CA LEU A 211 -30.59 -23.20 -1.49
C LEU A 211 -29.10 -23.49 -1.68
N PRO A 212 -28.66 -23.97 -2.86
CA PRO A 212 -27.25 -24.27 -3.09
C PRO A 212 -26.38 -23.01 -2.97
N LEU A 213 -25.16 -23.18 -2.43
CA LEU A 213 -24.18 -22.09 -2.38
C LEU A 213 -23.78 -21.65 -3.79
N ASN A 214 -23.66 -20.34 -4.00
CA ASN A 214 -23.13 -19.75 -5.22
C ASN A 214 -21.65 -20.08 -5.38
N THR A 215 -21.39 -21.15 -6.14
CA THR A 215 -20.04 -21.55 -6.55
C THR A 215 -19.93 -21.49 -8.07
N LEU A 216 -19.15 -20.54 -8.58
CA LEU A 216 -18.88 -20.41 -10.01
C LEU A 216 -17.40 -20.72 -10.29
N LYS A 217 -17.12 -21.82 -11.00
CA LYS A 217 -15.77 -22.19 -11.45
C LYS A 217 -15.44 -21.50 -12.78
N GLN A 218 -14.16 -21.50 -13.17
CA GLN A 218 -13.71 -20.93 -14.45
C GLN A 218 -14.43 -21.58 -15.65
N ARG A 219 -14.56 -22.92 -15.63
CA ARG A 219 -15.23 -23.69 -16.71
C ARG A 219 -16.70 -23.31 -16.92
N ASP A 220 -17.38 -22.88 -15.86
CA ASP A 220 -18.81 -22.53 -15.92
C ASP A 220 -19.01 -21.18 -16.63
N CYS A 221 -17.93 -20.39 -16.77
CA CYS A 221 -17.90 -19.12 -17.49
C CYS A 221 -17.07 -19.20 -18.79
N ALA A 222 -16.72 -20.40 -19.26
CA ALA A 222 -15.87 -20.55 -20.44
C ALA A 222 -16.48 -19.84 -21.66
N ILE A 223 -15.61 -19.23 -22.46
CA ILE A 223 -15.99 -18.55 -23.69
C ILE A 223 -16.12 -19.59 -24.80
N ASP A 224 -17.27 -19.64 -25.45
CA ASP A 224 -17.43 -20.33 -26.72
C ASP A 224 -17.38 -19.29 -27.85
N TRP A 225 -16.19 -19.10 -28.41
CA TRP A 225 -15.97 -18.12 -29.49
C TRP A 225 -16.77 -18.44 -30.75
N SER A 226 -17.28 -19.66 -30.92
CA SER A 226 -18.04 -20.05 -32.11
C SER A 226 -19.52 -19.66 -32.03
N SER A 227 -20.06 -19.50 -30.82
CA SER A 227 -21.49 -19.22 -30.60
C SER A 227 -21.77 -17.97 -29.78
N ASP A 228 -20.88 -17.59 -28.85
CA ASP A 228 -21.12 -16.44 -27.99
C ASP A 228 -21.01 -15.12 -28.78
N SER A 229 -22.00 -14.25 -28.62
CA SER A 229 -21.96 -12.87 -29.12
C SER A 229 -20.90 -12.05 -28.38
N ALA A 230 -20.41 -10.97 -28.99
CA ALA A 230 -19.44 -10.05 -28.36
C ALA A 230 -19.95 -9.54 -26.99
N SER A 231 -21.24 -9.26 -26.86
CA SER A 231 -21.89 -8.85 -25.61
C SER A 231 -21.92 -9.95 -24.55
N THR A 232 -22.10 -11.21 -24.95
CA THR A 232 -22.08 -12.36 -24.04
C THR A 232 -20.67 -12.61 -23.53
N ILE A 233 -19.67 -12.56 -24.41
CA ILE A 233 -18.26 -12.69 -24.04
C ILE A 233 -17.85 -11.54 -23.10
N ALA A 234 -18.21 -10.30 -23.42
CA ALA A 234 -17.95 -9.14 -22.58
C ALA A 234 -18.51 -9.34 -21.16
N ARG A 235 -19.76 -9.80 -21.05
CA ARG A 235 -20.41 -10.06 -19.75
C ARG A 235 -19.71 -11.16 -18.95
N LYS A 236 -19.31 -12.25 -19.60
CA LYS A 236 -18.52 -13.31 -18.97
C LYS A 236 -17.22 -12.76 -18.39
N ILE A 237 -16.50 -11.92 -19.14
CA ILE A 237 -15.26 -11.29 -18.68
C ILE A 237 -15.53 -10.29 -17.53
N GLN A 238 -16.53 -9.41 -17.70
CA GLN A 238 -16.93 -8.41 -16.70
C GLN A 238 -17.31 -9.05 -15.36
N SER A 239 -17.99 -10.20 -15.38
CA SER A 239 -18.35 -10.96 -14.16
C SER A 239 -17.13 -11.40 -13.33
N ARG A 240 -15.94 -11.46 -13.95
CA ARG A 240 -14.67 -11.85 -13.32
C ARG A 240 -13.69 -10.68 -13.17
N ASP A 241 -14.08 -9.47 -13.58
CA ASP A 241 -13.25 -8.26 -13.49
C ASP A 241 -13.59 -7.47 -12.21
N SER A 242 -12.68 -7.29 -11.25
CA SER A 242 -11.22 -7.30 -11.39
C SER A 242 -10.50 -8.52 -10.84
N GLN A 243 -11.17 -9.47 -10.20
CA GLN A 243 -10.60 -10.74 -9.78
C GLN A 243 -11.67 -11.83 -9.86
N PRO A 244 -11.31 -13.05 -10.31
CA PRO A 244 -9.95 -13.53 -10.63
C PRO A 244 -9.46 -13.21 -12.06
N GLY A 245 -10.33 -12.68 -12.93
CA GLY A 245 -10.17 -12.68 -14.38
C GLY A 245 -10.73 -13.95 -15.00
N LEU A 246 -11.14 -13.86 -16.27
CA LEU A 246 -11.65 -15.01 -17.02
C LEU A 246 -10.49 -15.68 -17.76
N LEU A 247 -10.23 -16.95 -17.46
CA LEU A 247 -9.14 -17.71 -18.08
C LEU A 247 -9.56 -18.20 -19.48
N ASP A 248 -8.72 -17.89 -20.48
CA ASP A 248 -8.84 -18.43 -21.84
C ASP A 248 -7.44 -18.47 -22.51
N SER A 249 -7.31 -19.05 -23.69
CA SER A 249 -6.06 -19.09 -24.46
C SER A 249 -6.15 -18.25 -25.74
N ILE A 250 -5.36 -17.18 -25.84
CA ILE A 250 -5.24 -16.37 -27.06
C ILE A 250 -3.83 -16.60 -27.63
N CYS A 251 -3.71 -16.86 -28.93
CA CYS A 251 -2.44 -17.20 -29.59
C CYS A 251 -1.69 -18.36 -28.88
N ASN A 252 -2.41 -19.36 -28.38
CA ASN A 252 -1.89 -20.48 -27.59
C ASN A 252 -1.24 -20.09 -26.24
N ILE A 253 -1.45 -18.86 -25.77
CA ILE A 253 -0.97 -18.39 -24.46
C ILE A 253 -2.15 -18.37 -23.49
N PRO A 254 -2.09 -19.08 -22.35
CA PRO A 254 -3.15 -19.03 -21.34
C PRO A 254 -3.12 -17.69 -20.59
N LEU A 255 -4.23 -16.96 -20.65
CA LEU A 255 -4.36 -15.58 -20.23
C LEU A 255 -5.64 -15.40 -19.41
N TYR A 256 -5.56 -14.57 -18.38
CA TYR A 256 -6.74 -14.03 -17.73
C TYR A 256 -7.12 -12.71 -18.40
N LEU A 257 -8.35 -12.61 -18.88
CA LEU A 257 -8.89 -11.48 -19.64
C LEU A 257 -9.57 -10.46 -18.71
N PHE A 258 -9.40 -9.16 -19.00
CA PHE A 258 -9.95 -8.02 -18.26
C PHE A 258 -10.26 -6.84 -19.19
N GLY A 259 -11.11 -5.92 -18.73
CA GLY A 259 -11.41 -4.65 -19.40
C GLY A 259 -12.00 -4.89 -20.79
N ALA A 260 -13.13 -5.60 -20.83
CA ALA A 260 -13.82 -5.97 -22.05
C ALA A 260 -14.83 -4.90 -22.48
N HIS A 261 -14.69 -4.39 -23.72
CA HIS A 261 -15.59 -3.41 -24.32
C HIS A 261 -16.08 -3.90 -25.68
N VAL A 262 -17.39 -3.86 -25.89
CA VAL A 262 -17.99 -4.25 -27.18
C VAL A 262 -17.81 -3.10 -28.17
N GLN A 263 -17.27 -3.42 -29.34
CA GLN A 263 -17.09 -2.51 -30.46
C GLN A 263 -18.09 -2.86 -31.56
N PRO A 264 -19.13 -2.05 -31.80
CA PRO A 264 -19.92 -2.14 -33.02
C PRO A 264 -19.05 -1.88 -34.25
N LEU A 265 -19.27 -2.64 -35.32
CA LEU A 265 -18.53 -2.51 -36.57
C LEU A 265 -19.43 -1.88 -37.65
N ASN A 266 -18.92 -0.84 -38.31
CA ASN A 266 -19.65 -0.15 -39.38
C ASN A 266 -19.91 -1.04 -40.62
N LYS A 267 -19.08 -2.09 -40.80
CA LYS A 267 -19.24 -3.09 -41.85
C LYS A 267 -19.01 -4.48 -41.25
N PRO A 268 -19.78 -5.51 -41.66
CA PRO A 268 -19.54 -6.87 -41.21
C PRO A 268 -18.12 -7.34 -41.56
N ILE A 269 -17.44 -7.98 -40.61
CA ILE A 269 -16.13 -8.59 -40.82
C ILE A 269 -16.29 -10.10 -40.78
N HIS A 270 -15.91 -10.77 -41.86
CA HIS A 270 -15.92 -12.22 -41.96
C HIS A 270 -14.50 -12.76 -41.72
N THR A 271 -14.16 -12.94 -40.45
CA THR A 271 -12.93 -13.62 -40.02
C THR A 271 -13.31 -14.78 -39.10
N PRO A 272 -12.47 -15.82 -38.99
CA PRO A 272 -12.67 -16.84 -37.96
C PRO A 272 -12.78 -16.16 -36.59
N PRO A 273 -13.70 -16.60 -35.71
CA PRO A 273 -13.76 -16.06 -34.35
C PRO A 273 -12.43 -16.23 -33.62
N LYS A 274 -12.18 -15.38 -32.61
CA LYS A 274 -10.92 -15.36 -31.85
C LYS A 274 -9.70 -14.89 -32.65
N THR A 275 -9.91 -14.19 -33.76
CA THR A 275 -8.84 -13.57 -34.56
C THR A 275 -8.57 -12.15 -34.06
N ILE A 276 -7.29 -11.78 -33.91
CA ILE A 276 -6.89 -10.41 -33.57
C ILE A 276 -7.09 -9.50 -34.79
N LEU A 277 -8.03 -8.56 -34.69
CA LEU A 277 -8.40 -7.63 -35.76
C LEU A 277 -7.56 -6.35 -35.74
N ALA A 278 -7.26 -5.82 -34.54
CA ALA A 278 -6.48 -4.60 -34.35
C ALA A 278 -5.73 -4.63 -33.00
N LYS A 279 -4.61 -3.92 -32.93
CA LYS A 279 -3.90 -3.59 -31.70
C LYS A 279 -3.89 -2.07 -31.57
N ASP A 280 -4.55 -1.48 -30.58
CA ASP A 280 -4.43 -0.03 -30.38
C ASP A 280 -3.85 0.27 -29.02
N LYS A 281 -2.62 0.82 -29.03
CA LYS A 281 -1.78 1.27 -27.89
C LYS A 281 -1.68 0.26 -26.75
N ASN A 282 -2.77 0.08 -26.02
CA ASN A 282 -2.91 -0.66 -24.77
C ASN A 282 -3.88 -1.85 -24.89
N ALA A 283 -4.73 -1.92 -25.92
CA ALA A 283 -5.79 -2.90 -26.09
C ALA A 283 -5.69 -3.69 -27.39
N PHE A 284 -6.38 -4.82 -27.46
CA PHE A 284 -6.57 -5.59 -28.69
C PHE A 284 -8.04 -5.80 -29.00
N LEU A 285 -8.38 -5.74 -30.29
CA LEU A 285 -9.70 -6.04 -30.82
C LEU A 285 -9.72 -7.48 -31.32
N ILE A 286 -10.69 -8.27 -30.87
CA ILE A 286 -10.83 -9.68 -31.21
C ILE A 286 -12.18 -9.92 -31.89
N SER A 287 -12.17 -10.68 -32.98
CA SER A 287 -13.39 -11.11 -33.67
C SER A 287 -14.22 -12.06 -32.80
N CYS A 288 -15.54 -11.90 -32.85
CA CYS A 288 -16.50 -12.75 -32.15
C CYS A 288 -17.29 -13.60 -33.16
N ALA A 289 -18.25 -14.40 -32.68
CA ALA A 289 -19.14 -15.18 -33.55
C ALA A 289 -20.04 -14.26 -34.41
N ASP A 290 -20.42 -13.09 -33.88
CA ASP A 290 -21.13 -12.07 -34.64
C ASP A 290 -20.19 -11.31 -35.58
N SER A 291 -20.60 -11.15 -36.84
CA SER A 291 -19.80 -10.40 -37.81
C SER A 291 -19.96 -8.88 -37.67
N THR A 292 -20.93 -8.42 -36.88
CA THR A 292 -21.31 -6.99 -36.73
C THR A 292 -20.69 -6.32 -35.50
N SER A 293 -20.01 -7.08 -34.64
CA SER A 293 -19.31 -6.55 -33.49
C SER A 293 -18.00 -7.30 -33.23
N ALA A 294 -17.14 -6.66 -32.45
CA ALA A 294 -15.90 -7.23 -31.98
C ALA A 294 -15.66 -6.82 -30.52
N LEU A 295 -14.64 -7.39 -29.90
CA LEU A 295 -14.38 -7.20 -28.48
C LEU A 295 -13.00 -6.60 -28.24
N TRP A 296 -12.96 -5.40 -27.67
CA TRP A 296 -11.74 -4.82 -27.12
C TRP A 296 -11.42 -5.46 -25.78
N ILE A 297 -10.18 -5.90 -25.61
CA ILE A 297 -9.62 -6.35 -24.34
C ILE A 297 -8.46 -5.42 -23.98
N THR A 298 -8.59 -4.66 -22.90
CA THR A 298 -7.61 -3.64 -22.53
C THR A 298 -6.49 -4.20 -21.64
N HIS A 299 -6.75 -5.23 -20.84
CA HIS A 299 -5.77 -5.74 -19.88
C HIS A 299 -5.75 -7.28 -19.85
N LEU A 300 -4.54 -7.82 -19.66
CA LEU A 300 -4.27 -9.25 -19.60
C LEU A 300 -3.39 -9.58 -18.39
N LYS A 301 -3.50 -10.81 -17.89
CA LYS A 301 -2.50 -11.41 -17.00
C LYS A 301 -2.11 -12.77 -17.55
N ASN A 302 -0.83 -12.97 -17.87
CA ASN A 302 -0.32 -14.26 -18.34
C ASN A 302 -0.32 -15.27 -17.19
N ALA A 303 -0.98 -16.41 -17.38
CA ALA A 303 -1.12 -17.43 -16.35
C ALA A 303 0.19 -18.16 -16.05
N LEU A 304 1.17 -18.13 -16.96
CA LEU A 304 2.45 -18.81 -16.85
C LEU A 304 3.60 -17.86 -16.46
N ASP A 305 3.39 -16.55 -16.53
CA ASP A 305 4.42 -15.56 -16.22
C ASP A 305 4.63 -15.43 -14.70
N LYS A 306 5.77 -15.94 -14.23
CA LYS A 306 6.19 -15.82 -12.82
C LYS A 306 6.88 -14.49 -12.52
N LYS A 307 7.45 -13.82 -13.52
CA LYS A 307 8.10 -12.51 -13.36
C LYS A 307 7.01 -11.46 -13.09
N ASN A 308 5.98 -11.41 -13.93
CA ASN A 308 4.88 -10.45 -13.85
C ASN A 308 3.51 -11.13 -13.63
N PRO A 309 3.23 -11.71 -12.44
CA PRO A 309 1.99 -12.43 -12.14
C PRO A 309 0.80 -11.49 -11.86
N PHE A 310 0.77 -10.33 -12.51
CA PHE A 310 -0.21 -9.26 -12.31
C PHE A 310 -0.68 -8.71 -13.66
N LYS A 311 -1.70 -7.83 -13.62
CA LYS A 311 -2.33 -7.31 -14.83
C LYS A 311 -1.46 -6.27 -15.50
N LEU A 312 -1.38 -6.34 -16.83
CA LEU A 312 -0.71 -5.37 -17.68
C LEU A 312 -1.62 -4.99 -18.86
N PRO A 313 -1.37 -3.84 -19.52
CA PRO A 313 -2.00 -3.52 -20.79
C PRO A 313 -1.86 -4.70 -21.75
N ALA A 314 -2.94 -5.07 -22.43
CA ALA A 314 -2.97 -6.25 -23.27
C ALA A 314 -1.84 -6.20 -24.31
N ALA A 315 -1.59 -5.02 -24.87
CA ALA A 315 -0.54 -4.72 -25.84
C ALA A 315 0.90 -5.05 -25.40
N GLN A 316 1.18 -5.09 -24.09
CA GLN A 316 2.48 -5.45 -23.52
C GLN A 316 2.62 -6.96 -23.28
N VAL A 317 1.50 -7.68 -23.19
CA VAL A 317 1.49 -9.12 -22.87
C VAL A 317 1.54 -9.98 -24.13
N LEU A 318 0.80 -9.58 -25.18
CA LEU A 318 0.76 -10.32 -26.44
C LEU A 318 1.83 -9.81 -27.43
N PRO A 319 2.45 -10.71 -28.21
CA PRO A 319 3.44 -10.34 -29.21
C PRO A 319 2.83 -9.43 -30.28
N SER A 320 3.68 -8.62 -30.93
CA SER A 320 3.26 -7.77 -32.05
C SER A 320 2.93 -8.65 -33.27
N THR A 321 1.63 -8.86 -33.52
CA THR A 321 1.12 -9.51 -34.74
C THR A 321 0.68 -8.46 -35.76
N SER A 322 0.86 -8.74 -37.05
CA SER A 322 0.25 -7.95 -38.12
C SER A 322 -1.28 -8.02 -37.99
N ALA A 323 -1.94 -6.87 -37.83
CA ALA A 323 -3.38 -6.79 -37.60
C ALA A 323 -4.10 -6.14 -38.79
N LEU A 324 -5.22 -6.74 -39.21
CA LEU A 324 -5.96 -6.39 -40.43
C LEU A 324 -6.52 -4.96 -40.43
N LEU A 325 -6.88 -4.44 -39.26
CA LEU A 325 -7.54 -3.14 -39.09
C LEU A 325 -6.72 -2.13 -38.29
N GLN A 326 -5.41 -2.35 -38.18
CA GLN A 326 -4.49 -1.56 -37.37
C GLN A 326 -4.59 -0.03 -37.59
N ASN A 327 -4.98 0.41 -38.79
CA ASN A 327 -5.04 1.83 -39.17
C ASN A 327 -6.47 2.41 -39.22
N TYR A 328 -7.50 1.62 -38.91
CA TYR A 328 -8.90 2.01 -39.13
C TYR A 328 -9.74 2.10 -37.85
N LEU A 329 -9.31 1.45 -36.76
CA LEU A 329 -10.02 1.46 -35.48
C LEU A 329 -9.06 1.74 -34.33
N SER A 330 -9.46 2.65 -33.44
CA SER A 330 -8.76 2.96 -32.19
C SER A 330 -9.70 2.77 -31.00
N PHE A 331 -9.16 2.34 -29.87
CA PHE A 331 -9.90 2.24 -28.62
C PHE A 331 -10.08 3.62 -27.99
N GLU A 332 -11.34 4.03 -27.86
CA GLU A 332 -11.73 5.31 -27.28
C GLU A 332 -11.93 5.17 -25.76
N ASP A 333 -10.94 5.66 -25.00
CA ASP A 333 -10.92 5.68 -23.53
C ASP A 333 -11.07 7.11 -22.96
N ILE A 334 -11.19 8.10 -23.83
CA ILE A 334 -11.40 9.52 -23.51
C ILE A 334 -12.53 10.01 -24.40
N HIS A 335 -13.57 10.55 -23.77
CA HIS A 335 -14.70 11.15 -24.44
C HIS A 335 -14.73 12.65 -24.09
N VAL A 336 -14.86 13.50 -25.10
CA VAL A 336 -15.00 14.94 -24.92
C VAL A 336 -16.29 15.38 -25.58
N ASP A 337 -17.11 16.06 -24.81
CA ASP A 337 -18.36 16.65 -25.28
C ASP A 337 -18.34 18.15 -25.03
N VAL A 338 -18.83 18.93 -25.98
CA VAL A 338 -18.84 20.40 -25.90
C VAL A 338 -20.27 20.86 -26.11
N GLU A 339 -20.90 21.28 -25.01
CA GLU A 339 -22.24 21.82 -24.98
C GLU A 339 -22.15 23.32 -24.70
N ASP A 340 -22.51 24.14 -25.69
CA ASP A 340 -22.46 25.60 -25.65
C ASP A 340 -21.09 26.18 -25.21
N ASP A 341 -20.98 26.58 -23.95
CA ASP A 341 -19.79 27.19 -23.32
C ASP A 341 -19.07 26.26 -22.33
N VAL A 342 -19.50 24.99 -22.24
CA VAL A 342 -18.96 23.98 -21.32
C VAL A 342 -18.34 22.81 -22.10
N CYS A 343 -17.11 22.46 -21.75
CA CYS A 343 -16.38 21.31 -22.30
C CYS A 343 -16.29 20.21 -21.24
N TYR A 344 -17.03 19.12 -21.42
CA TYR A 344 -17.01 17.94 -20.55
C TYR A 344 -15.98 16.93 -21.02
N VAL A 345 -15.11 16.52 -20.10
CA VAL A 345 -13.98 15.64 -20.39
C VAL A 345 -14.05 14.42 -19.49
N GLN A 346 -14.40 13.29 -20.08
CA GLN A 346 -14.51 11.99 -19.41
C GLN A 346 -13.38 11.06 -19.87
N TRP A 347 -12.84 10.27 -18.96
CA TRP A 347 -11.89 9.20 -19.29
C TRP A 347 -12.16 7.94 -18.48
N ASP A 348 -11.90 6.78 -19.07
CA ASP A 348 -12.03 5.48 -18.42
C ASP A 348 -10.71 4.71 -18.41
N PHE A 349 -9.71 5.29 -17.76
CA PHE A 349 -8.44 4.61 -17.54
C PHE A 349 -8.63 3.48 -16.52
N TYR A 350 -8.18 2.28 -16.89
CA TYR A 350 -8.40 1.08 -16.10
C TYR A 350 -7.88 1.22 -14.66
N ASN A 351 -8.76 1.00 -13.67
CA ASN A 351 -8.52 1.25 -12.24
C ASN A 351 -8.06 2.69 -11.87
N GLY A 352 -8.30 3.68 -12.75
CA GLY A 352 -7.87 5.07 -12.54
C GLY A 352 -6.34 5.27 -12.58
N ALA A 353 -5.58 4.28 -13.06
CA ALA A 353 -4.13 4.34 -13.13
C ALA A 353 -3.66 5.10 -14.40
N MET A 354 -2.72 6.03 -14.23
CA MET A 354 -2.31 6.96 -15.27
C MET A 354 -0.85 6.74 -15.67
N ARG A 355 -0.64 6.59 -16.98
CA ARG A 355 0.67 6.56 -17.64
C ARG A 355 0.93 7.88 -18.34
N ASP A 356 2.13 8.03 -18.88
CA ASP A 356 2.49 9.19 -19.71
C ASP A 356 1.59 9.32 -20.95
N ASP A 357 1.28 8.21 -21.62
CA ASP A 357 0.40 8.21 -22.80
C ASP A 357 -1.02 8.67 -22.46
N HIS A 358 -1.57 8.24 -21.33
CA HIS A 358 -2.87 8.71 -20.83
C HIS A 358 -2.87 10.21 -20.58
N CYS A 359 -1.87 10.73 -19.85
CA CYS A 359 -1.78 12.16 -19.52
C CYS A 359 -1.63 13.03 -20.78
N TYR A 360 -0.80 12.58 -21.73
CA TYR A 360 -0.61 13.27 -22.99
C TYR A 360 -1.90 13.28 -23.83
N ARG A 361 -2.57 12.13 -24.00
CA ARG A 361 -3.83 12.03 -24.75
C ARG A 361 -4.92 12.88 -24.13
N LEU A 362 -5.06 12.86 -22.81
CA LEU A 362 -6.03 13.69 -22.10
C LEU A 362 -5.78 15.18 -22.34
N LYS A 363 -4.52 15.63 -22.21
CA LYS A 363 -4.12 17.00 -22.51
C LYS A 363 -4.42 17.39 -23.97
N GLN A 364 -4.15 16.50 -24.93
CA GLN A 364 -4.42 16.76 -26.35
C GLN A 364 -5.93 16.82 -26.63
N ALA A 365 -6.71 15.90 -26.08
CA ALA A 365 -8.16 15.87 -26.24
C ALA A 365 -8.80 17.16 -25.72
N ILE A 366 -8.37 17.64 -24.56
CA ILE A 366 -8.80 18.94 -24.01
C ILE A 366 -8.39 20.07 -24.96
N ARG A 367 -7.12 20.14 -25.35
CA ARG A 367 -6.59 21.21 -26.19
C ARG A 367 -7.26 21.32 -27.56
N GLN A 368 -7.63 20.18 -28.16
CA GLN A 368 -8.24 20.13 -29.50
C GLN A 368 -9.71 20.56 -29.51
N ASN A 369 -10.42 20.38 -28.39
CA ASN A 369 -11.85 20.68 -28.28
C ASN A 369 -12.15 22.02 -27.60
N ILE A 370 -11.15 22.64 -26.97
CA ILE A 370 -11.27 23.97 -26.42
C ILE A 370 -11.05 25.02 -27.50
N ASN A 371 -12.02 25.94 -27.63
CA ASN A 371 -11.94 27.12 -28.49
C ASN A 371 -12.25 28.40 -27.68
N ALA A 372 -12.51 29.53 -28.36
CA ALA A 372 -12.83 30.79 -27.71
C ALA A 372 -14.23 30.83 -27.06
N SER A 373 -15.19 30.01 -27.52
CA SER A 373 -16.54 29.93 -26.94
C SER A 373 -16.55 29.19 -25.61
N VAL A 374 -15.72 28.16 -25.46
CA VAL A 374 -15.60 27.40 -24.20
C VAL A 374 -15.08 28.29 -23.06
N LYS A 375 -15.88 28.37 -22.00
CA LYS A 375 -15.61 29.13 -20.76
C LYS A 375 -15.34 28.23 -19.56
N VAL A 376 -15.96 27.05 -19.52
CA VAL A 376 -15.85 26.08 -18.43
C VAL A 376 -15.34 24.75 -18.96
N VAL A 377 -14.43 24.11 -18.23
CA VAL A 377 -13.91 22.78 -18.52
C VAL A 377 -14.20 21.86 -17.34
N VAL A 378 -14.96 20.80 -17.56
CA VAL A 378 -15.43 19.89 -16.52
C VAL A 378 -14.71 18.55 -16.66
N LEU A 379 -13.92 18.18 -15.65
CA LEU A 379 -13.17 16.94 -15.59
C LEU A 379 -13.94 15.88 -14.80
N LEU A 380 -14.32 14.78 -15.45
CA LEU A 380 -15.28 13.82 -14.89
C LEU A 380 -14.66 12.51 -14.41
N GLY A 381 -13.45 12.16 -14.88
CA GLY A 381 -12.89 10.82 -14.71
C GLY A 381 -13.86 9.73 -15.16
N SER A 382 -13.79 8.55 -14.54
CA SER A 382 -14.78 7.48 -14.74
C SER A 382 -15.80 7.47 -13.60
N LEU A 383 -16.88 6.67 -13.77
CA LEU A 383 -17.88 6.47 -12.71
C LEU A 383 -17.28 5.80 -11.46
N ARG A 384 -16.15 5.09 -11.60
CA ARG A 384 -15.52 4.36 -10.49
C ARG A 384 -14.35 5.11 -9.88
N TYR A 385 -13.53 5.75 -10.71
CA TYR A 385 -12.36 6.49 -10.25
C TYR A 385 -12.25 7.81 -11.00
N PHE A 386 -12.04 8.89 -10.26
CA PHE A 386 -11.51 10.10 -10.86
C PHE A 386 -10.08 9.84 -11.35
N SER A 387 -9.21 9.43 -10.43
CA SER A 387 -7.86 8.91 -10.69
C SER A 387 -7.26 8.33 -9.41
N ASN A 388 -6.32 7.39 -9.54
CA ASN A 388 -5.48 6.86 -8.46
C ASN A 388 -4.00 7.24 -8.61
N GLY A 389 -3.66 8.12 -9.57
CA GLY A 389 -2.29 8.54 -9.85
C GLY A 389 -1.54 7.58 -10.77
N ILE A 390 -0.23 7.45 -10.58
CA ILE A 390 0.67 6.71 -11.47
C ILE A 390 0.32 5.21 -11.58
N ASP A 391 0.52 4.64 -12.78
CA ASP A 391 0.33 3.21 -13.05
C ASP A 391 1.48 2.35 -12.47
N LEU A 392 1.28 1.89 -11.23
CA LEU A 392 2.26 1.07 -10.51
C LEU A 392 2.51 -0.29 -11.16
N ASN A 393 1.54 -0.84 -11.91
CA ASN A 393 1.67 -2.16 -12.53
C ASN A 393 2.69 -2.12 -13.68
N THR A 394 2.58 -1.13 -14.56
CA THR A 394 3.55 -0.99 -15.66
C THR A 394 4.91 -0.49 -15.17
N ILE A 395 4.96 0.28 -14.08
CA ILE A 395 6.21 0.61 -13.40
C ILE A 395 6.90 -0.66 -12.88
N GLU A 396 6.17 -1.55 -12.21
CA GLU A 396 6.75 -2.77 -11.63
C GLU A 396 7.21 -3.78 -12.71
N ALA A 397 6.57 -3.77 -13.89
CA ALA A 397 6.97 -4.61 -15.02
C ALA A 397 8.11 -4.03 -15.87
N SER A 398 8.46 -2.76 -15.69
CA SER A 398 9.53 -2.07 -16.41
C SER A 398 10.91 -2.60 -16.01
N ASP A 399 11.86 -2.56 -16.95
CA ASP A 399 13.27 -2.86 -16.69
C ASP A 399 13.94 -1.80 -15.79
N ASN A 400 13.43 -0.55 -15.82
CA ASN A 400 13.85 0.53 -14.94
C ASN A 400 12.63 1.18 -14.25
N PRO A 401 12.14 0.61 -13.13
CA PRO A 401 10.97 1.15 -12.42
C PRO A 401 11.16 2.58 -11.89
N VAL A 402 12.39 2.99 -11.58
CA VAL A 402 12.67 4.34 -11.06
C VAL A 402 12.42 5.37 -12.16
N GLU A 403 13.06 5.20 -13.31
CA GLU A 403 12.89 6.08 -14.46
C GLU A 403 11.44 6.08 -14.97
N GLN A 404 10.79 4.91 -14.99
CA GLN A 404 9.38 4.81 -15.36
C GLN A 404 8.47 5.60 -14.41
N SER A 405 8.75 5.55 -13.10
CA SER A 405 8.01 6.33 -12.10
C SER A 405 8.21 7.83 -12.32
N GLN A 406 9.44 8.26 -12.60
CA GLN A 406 9.79 9.65 -12.92
C GLN A 406 9.02 10.12 -14.16
N LYS A 407 9.03 9.33 -15.24
CA LYS A 407 8.33 9.65 -16.48
C LYS A 407 6.84 9.89 -16.24
N TYR A 408 6.17 9.03 -15.47
CA TYR A 408 4.74 9.15 -15.21
C TYR A 408 4.40 10.35 -14.32
N ILE A 409 5.17 10.61 -13.26
CA ILE A 409 4.90 11.77 -12.39
C ILE A 409 5.11 13.09 -13.15
N HIS A 410 6.11 13.15 -14.03
CA HIS A 410 6.31 14.31 -14.91
C HIS A 410 5.13 14.53 -15.85
N ALA A 411 4.59 13.46 -16.44
CA ALA A 411 3.44 13.57 -17.34
C ALA A 411 2.16 14.04 -16.62
N ILE A 412 1.90 13.55 -15.40
CA ILE A 412 0.78 14.04 -14.58
C ILE A 412 0.99 15.52 -14.23
N ASN A 413 2.20 15.91 -13.82
CA ASN A 413 2.52 17.31 -13.54
C ASN A 413 2.35 18.21 -14.76
N ASP A 414 2.68 17.74 -15.96
CA ASP A 414 2.51 18.50 -17.20
C ASP A 414 1.05 18.68 -17.63
N LEU A 415 0.19 17.73 -17.27
CA LEU A 415 -1.26 17.86 -17.39
C LEU A 415 -1.78 18.88 -16.37
N ILE A 416 -1.39 18.78 -15.10
CA ILE A 416 -1.80 19.73 -14.04
C ILE A 416 -1.34 21.15 -14.36
N ARG A 417 -0.10 21.32 -14.82
CA ARG A 417 0.42 22.62 -15.28
C ARG A 417 -0.45 23.20 -16.38
N TYR A 418 -0.86 22.38 -17.35
CA TYR A 418 -1.73 22.81 -18.43
C TYR A 418 -3.10 23.27 -17.92
N LEU A 419 -3.73 22.50 -17.03
CA LEU A 419 -5.01 22.86 -16.42
C LEU A 419 -4.94 24.16 -15.60
N MET A 420 -3.84 24.39 -14.87
CA MET A 420 -3.69 25.55 -13.99
C MET A 420 -3.19 26.81 -14.71
N ILE A 421 -2.26 26.67 -15.65
CA ILE A 421 -1.54 27.81 -16.26
C ILE A 421 -2.12 28.14 -17.62
N ASP A 422 -2.20 27.15 -18.51
CA ASP A 422 -2.60 27.34 -19.89
C ASP A 422 -4.11 27.56 -20.03
N LEU A 423 -4.92 27.10 -19.06
CA LEU A 423 -6.37 27.36 -18.98
C LEU A 423 -6.72 28.43 -17.93
N SER A 424 -5.84 29.41 -17.74
CA SER A 424 -6.05 30.48 -16.74
C SER A 424 -7.20 31.45 -17.09
N ASP A 425 -7.60 31.52 -18.36
CA ASP A 425 -8.74 32.30 -18.88
C ASP A 425 -10.08 31.56 -18.79
N LYS A 426 -10.09 30.33 -18.27
CA LYS A 426 -11.27 29.46 -18.15
C LYS A 426 -11.48 29.02 -16.72
N ILE A 427 -12.68 28.57 -16.38
CA ILE A 427 -12.96 27.92 -15.11
C ILE A 427 -12.84 26.41 -15.29
N VAL A 428 -12.04 25.76 -14.44
CA VAL A 428 -11.86 24.30 -14.44
C VAL A 428 -12.59 23.71 -13.24
N VAL A 429 -13.44 22.72 -13.47
CA VAL A 429 -14.23 22.04 -12.44
C VAL A 429 -13.88 20.56 -12.44
N SER A 430 -13.41 20.02 -11.31
CA SER A 430 -13.28 18.57 -11.13
C SER A 430 -14.55 18.01 -10.49
N VAL A 431 -15.21 17.07 -11.17
CA VAL A 431 -16.42 16.40 -10.68
C VAL A 431 -16.09 14.94 -10.38
N LEU A 432 -15.85 14.64 -9.09
CA LEU A 432 -15.44 13.34 -8.59
C LEU A 432 -16.66 12.42 -8.45
N ARG A 433 -17.05 11.79 -9.58
CA ARG A 433 -18.10 10.76 -9.63
C ARG A 433 -17.68 9.47 -8.91
N GLY A 434 -16.40 9.13 -9.05
CA GLY A 434 -15.77 7.98 -8.42
C GLY A 434 -14.76 8.35 -7.33
N HIS A 435 -14.08 7.33 -6.79
CA HIS A 435 -13.05 7.51 -5.77
C HIS A 435 -11.80 8.20 -6.34
N ALA A 436 -11.03 8.86 -5.46
CA ALA A 436 -9.75 9.45 -5.82
C ALA A 436 -8.68 9.06 -4.79
N GLY A 437 -7.50 8.67 -5.26
CA GLY A 437 -6.40 8.23 -4.40
C GLY A 437 -5.05 8.82 -4.80
N ALA A 438 -4.19 9.05 -3.82
CA ALA A 438 -2.81 9.51 -3.98
C ALA A 438 -2.71 10.68 -4.98
N GLY A 439 -1.96 10.50 -6.07
CA GLY A 439 -1.78 11.50 -7.14
C GLY A 439 -3.08 11.93 -7.80
N GLY A 440 -4.05 11.02 -7.92
CA GLY A 440 -5.36 11.35 -8.50
C GLY A 440 -6.21 12.25 -7.61
N ALA A 441 -6.11 12.12 -6.29
CA ALA A 441 -6.73 13.06 -5.35
C ALA A 441 -6.08 14.44 -5.48
N MET A 442 -4.75 14.52 -5.51
CA MET A 442 -4.05 15.80 -5.64
C MET A 442 -4.25 16.45 -7.02
N MET A 443 -4.38 15.65 -8.07
CA MET A 443 -4.69 16.14 -9.42
C MET A 443 -6.00 16.93 -9.47
N SER A 444 -7.02 16.54 -8.69
CA SER A 444 -8.28 17.29 -8.62
C SER A 444 -8.10 18.73 -8.10
N LEU A 445 -7.06 18.97 -7.29
CA LEU A 445 -6.73 20.29 -6.74
C LEU A 445 -6.22 21.29 -7.79
N ALA A 446 -5.93 20.83 -9.01
CA ALA A 446 -5.62 21.69 -10.15
C ALA A 446 -6.83 22.50 -10.63
N SER A 447 -8.05 22.13 -10.22
CA SER A 447 -9.30 22.78 -10.61
C SER A 447 -9.65 23.95 -9.70
N ASP A 448 -10.42 24.89 -10.24
CA ASP A 448 -10.95 26.05 -9.49
C ASP A 448 -12.04 25.59 -8.53
N PHE A 449 -12.90 24.67 -8.98
CA PHE A 449 -13.94 24.04 -8.16
C PHE A 449 -13.82 22.51 -8.17
N ILE A 450 -14.14 21.89 -7.04
CA ILE A 450 -14.15 20.44 -6.85
C ILE A 450 -15.51 20.02 -6.29
N PHE A 451 -16.26 19.28 -7.08
CA PHE A 451 -17.54 18.71 -6.69
C PHE A 451 -17.35 17.21 -6.44
N ILE A 452 -17.78 16.73 -5.28
CA ILE A 452 -17.61 15.33 -4.90
C ILE A 452 -18.96 14.66 -4.71
N HIS A 453 -19.13 13.48 -5.32
CA HIS A 453 -20.34 12.71 -5.10
C HIS A 453 -20.38 12.18 -3.67
N GLU A 454 -21.54 12.17 -3.02
CA GLU A 454 -21.70 11.77 -1.60
C GLU A 454 -21.16 10.36 -1.28
N ASN A 455 -21.06 9.50 -2.30
CA ASN A 455 -20.59 8.12 -2.18
C ASN A 455 -19.10 7.94 -2.48
N SER A 456 -18.40 9.01 -2.87
CA SER A 456 -16.97 8.99 -3.17
C SER A 456 -16.11 9.03 -1.90
N ILE A 457 -14.90 8.49 -2.01
CA ILE A 457 -13.88 8.49 -0.94
C ILE A 457 -12.61 9.07 -1.53
N ILE A 458 -11.94 9.90 -0.74
CA ILE A 458 -10.65 10.48 -1.07
C ILE A 458 -9.58 9.88 -0.14
N ASN A 459 -8.52 9.35 -0.74
CA ASN A 459 -7.28 8.99 -0.04
C ASN A 459 -6.18 9.97 -0.45
N ALA A 460 -6.15 11.15 0.19
CA ALA A 460 -5.24 12.25 -0.14
C ALA A 460 -3.87 12.10 0.56
N HIS A 461 -3.25 10.93 0.43
CA HIS A 461 -1.94 10.66 1.03
C HIS A 461 -1.09 9.73 0.17
N TYR A 462 0.22 9.81 0.37
CA TYR A 462 1.23 9.03 -0.38
C TYR A 462 2.10 8.15 0.52
N ARG A 463 2.01 8.32 1.86
CA ARG A 463 2.98 7.74 2.80
C ARG A 463 2.95 6.23 2.87
N THR A 464 1.79 5.62 2.64
CA THR A 464 1.62 4.15 2.56
C THR A 464 2.42 3.56 1.39
N MET A 465 2.77 4.37 0.39
CA MET A 465 3.63 4.01 -0.73
C MET A 465 5.08 4.48 -0.54
N GLY A 466 5.45 5.03 0.62
CA GLY A 466 6.80 5.57 0.84
C GLY A 466 7.11 6.84 0.03
N LEU A 467 6.08 7.51 -0.49
CA LEU A 467 6.24 8.67 -1.38
C LEU A 467 5.94 9.99 -0.66
N PHE A 468 6.55 11.07 -1.15
CA PHE A 468 6.27 12.44 -0.75
C PHE A 468 4.99 13.01 -1.39
N GLY A 469 4.75 12.65 -2.65
CA GLY A 469 3.71 13.23 -3.50
C GLY A 469 4.21 14.42 -4.31
N SER A 470 3.69 14.61 -5.52
CA SER A 470 3.92 15.82 -6.32
C SER A 470 2.57 16.43 -6.74
N GLU A 471 2.28 16.60 -8.03
CA GLU A 471 0.98 17.13 -8.46
C GLU A 471 0.72 18.55 -7.96
N TYR A 472 1.79 19.32 -7.69
CA TYR A 472 1.73 20.67 -7.14
C TYR A 472 1.00 20.74 -5.78
N TRP A 473 0.93 19.63 -5.04
CA TRP A 473 0.17 19.56 -3.80
C TRP A 473 0.70 20.56 -2.74
N THR A 474 2.01 20.85 -2.73
CA THR A 474 2.61 21.82 -1.80
C THR A 474 2.21 23.26 -2.10
N PHE A 475 1.61 23.52 -3.27
CA PHE A 475 1.00 24.79 -3.63
C PHE A 475 -0.54 24.73 -3.51
N ASN A 476 -1.18 23.77 -4.17
CA ASN A 476 -2.64 23.71 -4.30
C ASN A 476 -3.36 23.36 -2.99
N LEU A 477 -2.84 22.39 -2.24
CA LEU A 477 -3.49 21.94 -1.01
C LEU A 477 -3.48 23.03 0.09
N PRO A 478 -2.35 23.69 0.44
CA PRO A 478 -2.39 24.78 1.41
C PRO A 478 -3.17 26.00 0.92
N SER A 479 -3.23 26.23 -0.41
CA SER A 479 -4.09 27.28 -0.99
C SER A 479 -5.58 27.06 -0.75
N ARG A 480 -6.01 25.79 -0.62
CA ARG A 480 -7.39 25.42 -0.30
C ARG A 480 -7.65 25.35 1.20
N LEU A 481 -6.75 24.70 1.95
CA LEU A 481 -6.93 24.51 3.40
C LEU A 481 -6.56 25.76 4.24
N GLY A 482 -5.83 26.72 3.66
CA GLY A 482 -5.44 27.97 4.30
C GLY A 482 -4.05 27.94 4.96
N SER A 483 -3.45 26.77 5.20
CA SER A 483 -2.09 26.68 5.77
C SER A 483 -1.31 25.43 5.34
N VAL A 484 0.02 25.56 5.35
CA VAL A 484 0.97 24.45 5.11
C VAL A 484 0.87 23.39 6.23
N ALA A 485 0.57 23.80 7.46
CA ALA A 485 0.42 22.87 8.59
C ALA A 485 -0.79 21.95 8.41
N GLN A 486 -1.95 22.48 8.01
CA GLN A 486 -3.15 21.69 7.73
C GLN A 486 -2.95 20.77 6.52
N ALA A 487 -2.29 21.25 5.47
CA ALA A 487 -1.93 20.43 4.31
C ALA A 487 -1.05 19.24 4.69
N ASN A 488 0.00 19.48 5.47
CA ASN A 488 0.86 18.40 5.97
C ASN A 488 0.11 17.44 6.90
N SER A 489 -0.76 17.95 7.78
CA SER A 489 -1.58 17.11 8.66
C SER A 489 -2.45 16.15 7.84
N LEU A 490 -3.17 16.67 6.84
CA LEU A 490 -4.05 15.88 5.98
C LEU A 490 -3.29 14.78 5.22
N VAL A 491 -2.15 15.12 4.60
CA VAL A 491 -1.32 14.15 3.86
C VAL A 491 -0.70 13.08 4.77
N ASN A 492 -0.51 13.38 6.06
CA ASN A 492 0.08 12.46 7.03
C ASN A 492 -0.97 11.73 7.88
N HIS A 493 -2.27 12.02 7.74
CA HIS A 493 -3.33 11.42 8.55
C HIS A 493 -3.64 9.96 8.17
N LEU A 494 -3.29 9.53 6.94
CA LEU A 494 -3.39 8.13 6.43
C LEU A 494 -4.77 7.47 6.54
N GLN A 495 -5.82 8.26 6.75
CA GLN A 495 -7.21 7.79 6.78
C GLN A 495 -7.96 8.27 5.55
N PRO A 496 -8.94 7.49 5.06
CA PRO A 496 -9.85 7.91 4.01
C PRO A 496 -10.73 9.07 4.50
N MET A 497 -11.13 9.91 3.54
CA MET A 497 -12.03 11.04 3.76
C MET A 497 -13.30 10.85 2.92
N ASN A 498 -14.47 11.00 3.55
CA ASN A 498 -15.74 11.02 2.83
C ASN A 498 -16.04 12.41 2.23
N ALA A 499 -17.06 12.50 1.37
CA ALA A 499 -17.45 13.74 0.69
C ALA A 499 -17.70 14.91 1.68
N GLN A 500 -18.43 14.64 2.77
CA GLN A 500 -18.73 15.65 3.78
C GLN A 500 -17.45 16.17 4.46
N GLN A 501 -16.53 15.29 4.84
CA GLN A 501 -15.26 15.65 5.44
C GLN A 501 -14.40 16.45 4.45
N ALA A 502 -14.44 16.11 3.16
CA ALA A 502 -13.72 16.85 2.12
C ALA A 502 -14.22 18.29 1.98
N VAL A 503 -15.54 18.50 2.05
CA VAL A 503 -16.10 19.85 2.06
C VAL A 503 -15.78 20.59 3.36
N THR A 504 -15.99 19.95 4.51
CA THR A 504 -15.74 20.58 5.82
C THR A 504 -14.26 20.92 6.05
N SER A 505 -13.32 20.13 5.49
CA SER A 505 -11.90 20.46 5.56
C SER A 505 -11.49 21.56 4.59
N GLY A 506 -12.32 21.90 3.60
CA GLY A 506 -11.98 22.80 2.50
C GLY A 506 -11.20 22.12 1.36
N PHE A 507 -11.15 20.78 1.32
CA PHE A 507 -10.55 20.05 0.21
C PHE A 507 -11.44 20.14 -1.04
N ALA A 508 -12.75 19.96 -0.88
CA ALA A 508 -13.76 20.07 -1.93
C ALA A 508 -14.71 21.24 -1.66
N ASP A 509 -15.40 21.71 -2.69
CA ASP A 509 -16.25 22.90 -2.62
C ASP A 509 -17.74 22.54 -2.46
N PHE A 510 -18.16 21.40 -3.01
CA PHE A 510 -19.57 20.98 -3.00
C PHE A 510 -19.71 19.47 -2.97
N THR A 511 -20.71 18.97 -2.22
CA THR A 511 -21.13 17.57 -2.25
C THR A 511 -22.45 17.46 -3.01
N TYR A 512 -22.55 16.50 -3.94
CA TYR A 512 -23.76 16.26 -4.72
C TYR A 512 -24.24 14.81 -4.63
N SER A 513 -25.54 14.59 -4.83
CA SER A 513 -26.16 13.26 -4.86
C SER A 513 -26.73 12.89 -6.24
N ALA A 514 -27.09 13.89 -7.04
CA ALA A 514 -27.61 13.71 -8.39
C ALA A 514 -26.93 14.65 -9.38
N TRP A 515 -26.89 14.25 -10.65
CA TRP A 515 -26.19 14.98 -11.72
C TRP A 515 -26.77 16.38 -11.99
N ASN A 516 -28.09 16.54 -11.84
CA ASN A 516 -28.76 17.84 -12.00
C ASN A 516 -28.24 18.90 -11.02
N GLU A 517 -27.77 18.51 -9.82
CA GLU A 517 -27.16 19.46 -8.87
C GLU A 517 -25.83 20.02 -9.42
N VAL A 518 -25.07 19.22 -10.18
CA VAL A 518 -23.83 19.63 -10.83
C VAL A 518 -24.14 20.58 -11.98
N GLU A 519 -25.11 20.24 -12.83
CA GLU A 519 -25.57 21.09 -13.94
C GLU A 519 -26.09 22.43 -13.42
N GLU A 520 -26.96 22.43 -12.41
CA GLU A 520 -27.47 23.64 -11.77
C GLU A 520 -26.33 24.51 -11.21
N LYS A 521 -25.29 23.91 -10.63
CA LYS A 521 -24.13 24.66 -10.14
C LYS A 521 -23.31 25.28 -11.26
N ILE A 522 -23.17 24.61 -12.40
CA ILE A 522 -22.45 25.17 -13.54
C ILE A 522 -23.29 26.29 -14.19
N THR A 523 -24.56 26.02 -14.49
CA THR A 523 -25.43 26.91 -15.25
C THR A 523 -25.97 28.11 -14.46
N ASN A 524 -26.25 27.94 -13.16
CA ASN A 524 -26.88 29.00 -12.36
C ASN A 524 -25.90 29.77 -11.46
N ASP A 525 -24.69 29.23 -11.22
CA ASP A 525 -23.70 29.85 -10.32
C ASP A 525 -22.45 30.26 -11.12
N ILE A 526 -21.77 29.30 -11.76
CA ILE A 526 -20.46 29.54 -12.39
C ILE A 526 -20.59 30.37 -13.68
N LEU A 527 -21.46 29.98 -14.61
CA LEU A 527 -21.59 30.66 -15.91
C LEU A 527 -22.08 32.11 -15.79
N PRO A 528 -23.13 32.43 -15.01
CA PRO A 528 -23.61 33.80 -14.87
C PRO A 528 -22.60 34.73 -14.21
N ASN A 529 -21.77 34.20 -13.31
CA ASN A 529 -20.77 34.95 -12.55
C ASN A 529 -19.33 34.77 -13.07
N LEU A 530 -19.17 34.32 -14.32
CA LEU A 530 -17.86 33.95 -14.91
C LEU A 530 -16.80 35.06 -14.77
N SER A 531 -17.18 36.32 -15.04
CA SER A 531 -16.25 37.46 -14.96
C SER A 531 -15.73 37.69 -13.53
N GLU A 532 -16.56 37.43 -12.52
CA GLU A 532 -16.18 37.55 -11.11
C GLU A 532 -15.29 36.39 -10.70
N HIS A 533 -15.65 35.16 -11.11
CA HIS A 533 -14.83 33.97 -10.84
C HIS A 533 -13.44 34.05 -11.49
N LEU A 534 -13.32 34.57 -12.71
CA LEU A 534 -12.02 34.75 -13.37
C LEU A 534 -11.16 35.81 -12.66
N LYS A 535 -11.76 36.93 -12.21
CA LYS A 535 -11.05 37.93 -11.40
C LYS A 535 -10.60 37.35 -10.06
N TRP A 536 -11.48 36.60 -9.39
CA TRP A 536 -11.17 35.90 -8.15
C TRP A 536 -10.03 34.91 -8.33
N LYS A 537 -10.07 34.09 -9.39
CA LYS A 537 -9.03 33.12 -9.74
C LYS A 537 -7.67 33.79 -9.92
N ALA A 538 -7.62 34.89 -10.68
CA ALA A 538 -6.39 35.64 -10.90
C ALA A 538 -5.85 36.25 -9.59
N HIS A 539 -6.71 36.87 -8.77
CA HIS A 539 -6.32 37.45 -7.49
C HIS A 539 -5.81 36.40 -6.50
N LYS A 540 -6.58 35.32 -6.28
CA LYS A 540 -6.21 34.20 -5.42
C LYS A 540 -4.88 33.58 -5.83
N ARG A 541 -4.63 33.41 -7.12
CA ARG A 541 -3.36 32.89 -7.62
C ARG A 541 -2.19 33.79 -7.22
N GLN A 542 -2.32 35.11 -7.39
CA GLN A 542 -1.27 36.04 -7.00
C GLN A 542 -1.00 36.01 -5.48
N GLU A 543 -2.07 35.99 -4.69
CA GLU A 543 -1.99 35.87 -3.23
C GLU A 543 -1.31 34.56 -2.79
N ASN A 544 -1.70 33.44 -3.40
CA ASN A 544 -1.14 32.13 -3.10
C ASN A 544 0.33 32.02 -3.51
N ILE A 545 0.74 32.65 -4.62
CA ILE A 545 2.16 32.74 -5.02
C ILE A 545 2.96 33.47 -3.94
N THR A 546 2.46 34.57 -3.40
CA THR A 546 3.11 35.31 -2.32
C THR A 546 3.19 34.48 -1.03
N LYS A 547 2.14 33.73 -0.69
CA LYS A 547 2.06 32.96 0.57
C LYS A 547 2.82 31.63 0.54
N PHE A 548 2.74 30.88 -0.55
CA PHE A 548 3.20 29.49 -0.64
C PHE A 548 4.35 29.29 -1.64
N GLY A 549 4.69 30.32 -2.41
CA GLY A 549 5.72 30.31 -3.43
C GLY A 549 5.19 30.04 -4.83
N HIS A 550 6.04 30.25 -5.83
CA HIS A 550 5.66 30.05 -7.23
C HIS A 550 5.37 28.55 -7.52
N PRO A 551 4.29 28.21 -8.27
CA PRO A 551 3.93 26.82 -8.58
C PRO A 551 5.08 26.00 -9.17
N GLU A 552 5.82 26.57 -10.12
CA GLU A 552 6.97 25.87 -10.73
C GLU A 552 8.08 25.60 -9.71
N ALA A 553 8.35 26.51 -8.77
CA ALA A 553 9.34 26.26 -7.72
C ALA A 553 8.86 25.15 -6.76
N CYS A 554 7.56 25.07 -6.51
CA CYS A 554 6.95 23.99 -5.74
C CYS A 554 7.12 22.65 -6.46
N ARG A 555 6.79 22.57 -7.76
CA ARG A 555 7.03 21.39 -8.60
C ARG A 555 8.49 20.95 -8.58
N HIS A 556 9.45 21.86 -8.74
CA HIS A 556 10.87 21.50 -8.73
C HIS A 556 11.30 20.88 -7.39
N ARG A 557 10.81 21.42 -6.26
CA ARG A 557 11.09 20.85 -4.93
C ARG A 557 10.44 19.48 -4.75
N GLU A 558 9.18 19.34 -5.12
CA GLU A 558 8.45 18.07 -5.04
C GLU A 558 9.13 16.98 -5.87
N ILE A 559 9.46 17.26 -7.13
CA ILE A 559 10.14 16.31 -8.03
C ILE A 559 11.51 15.91 -7.48
N LYS A 560 12.28 16.84 -6.92
CA LYS A 560 13.57 16.53 -6.30
C LYS A 560 13.42 15.47 -5.20
N ILE A 561 12.46 15.66 -4.29
CA ILE A 561 12.19 14.70 -3.19
C ILE A 561 11.63 13.38 -3.75
N MET A 562 10.74 13.46 -4.73
CA MET A 562 10.13 12.28 -5.36
C MET A 562 11.16 11.42 -6.08
N ASN A 563 12.16 12.01 -6.72
CA ASN A 563 13.26 11.27 -7.36
C ASN A 563 14.03 10.43 -6.35
N ASP A 564 14.34 11.00 -5.18
CA ASP A 564 14.96 10.27 -4.07
C ASP A 564 14.02 9.16 -3.54
N ASN A 565 12.72 9.44 -3.43
CA ASN A 565 11.75 8.44 -2.99
C ASN A 565 11.59 7.29 -3.99
N PHE A 566 11.64 7.55 -5.30
CA PHE A 566 11.50 6.48 -6.29
C PHE A 566 12.66 5.48 -6.27
N ALA A 567 13.86 5.93 -5.88
CA ALA A 567 15.00 5.07 -5.65
C ALA A 567 15.04 4.45 -4.24
N SER A 568 14.15 4.89 -3.33
CA SER A 568 14.14 4.42 -1.95
C SER A 568 13.64 2.98 -1.82
N PHE A 569 14.17 2.29 -0.82
CA PHE A 569 13.77 0.94 -0.46
C PHE A 569 12.29 0.87 -0.08
N GLU A 570 11.79 1.89 0.62
CA GLU A 570 10.41 2.00 1.10
C GLU A 570 9.42 1.97 -0.07
N TYR A 571 9.66 2.77 -1.11
CA TYR A 571 8.81 2.78 -2.29
C TYR A 571 8.91 1.50 -3.10
N ILE A 572 10.12 0.99 -3.34
CA ILE A 572 10.33 -0.27 -4.07
C ILE A 572 9.56 -1.41 -3.39
N ARG A 573 9.69 -1.51 -2.07
CA ARG A 573 8.97 -2.52 -1.28
C ARG A 573 7.46 -2.33 -1.32
N ALA A 574 6.97 -1.11 -1.07
CA ALA A 574 5.54 -0.83 -1.05
C ALA A 574 4.89 -1.10 -2.41
N ARG A 575 5.54 -0.69 -3.51
CA ARG A 575 5.11 -0.97 -4.88
C ARG A 575 5.06 -2.48 -5.15
N TYR A 576 6.11 -3.21 -4.83
CA TYR A 576 6.15 -4.67 -4.99
C TYR A 576 4.98 -5.34 -4.25
N GLN A 577 4.77 -4.98 -2.98
CA GLN A 577 3.71 -5.54 -2.13
C GLN A 577 2.31 -5.21 -2.67
N PHE A 578 2.09 -3.97 -3.09
CA PHE A 578 0.83 -3.50 -3.64
C PHE A 578 0.47 -4.21 -4.94
N VAL A 579 1.37 -4.19 -5.92
CA VAL A 579 1.13 -4.74 -7.27
C VAL A 579 0.94 -6.25 -7.23
N ARG A 580 1.74 -6.95 -6.41
CA ARG A 580 1.67 -8.42 -6.27
C ARG A 580 0.65 -8.89 -5.24
N LYS A 581 -0.04 -7.97 -4.56
CA LYS A 581 -1.04 -8.25 -3.52
C LYS A 581 -0.50 -9.20 -2.45
N VAL A 582 0.74 -8.94 -2.01
CA VAL A 582 1.41 -9.77 -1.00
C VAL A 582 0.58 -9.70 0.30
N PRO A 583 0.11 -10.83 0.85
CA PRO A 583 -0.63 -10.83 2.10
C PRO A 583 0.24 -10.27 3.22
N THR A 584 -0.32 -9.34 4.00
CA THR A 584 0.34 -8.85 5.21
C THR A 584 0.11 -9.85 6.35
N ASN A 585 1.18 -10.20 7.07
CA ASN A 585 1.09 -11.09 8.23
C ASN A 585 0.56 -10.35 9.47
N THR A 586 0.58 -9.02 9.46
CA THR A 586 0.14 -8.16 10.56
C THR A 586 -0.64 -6.97 10.01
N THR A 587 -1.64 -6.53 10.77
CA THR A 587 -2.33 -5.25 10.57
C THR A 587 -1.33 -4.09 10.59
N PRO A 588 -1.28 -3.25 9.53
CA PRO A 588 -0.43 -2.07 9.48
C PRO A 588 -0.69 -1.11 10.64
N PHE A 589 0.37 -0.42 11.10
CA PHE A 589 0.31 0.45 12.27
C PHE A 589 -0.74 1.57 12.16
N HIS A 590 -0.89 2.18 11.00
CA HIS A 590 -1.89 3.24 10.79
C HIS A 590 -3.35 2.76 10.86
N LEU A 591 -3.58 1.44 10.84
CA LEU A 591 -4.91 0.83 11.03
C LEU A 591 -5.11 0.33 12.47
N LEU A 592 -4.05 0.26 13.27
CA LEU A 592 -4.13 -0.04 14.69
C LEU A 592 -4.53 1.24 15.42
N SER A 593 -5.76 1.29 15.94
CA SER A 593 -6.16 2.37 16.84
C SER A 593 -5.32 2.32 18.12
N ILE A 594 -4.93 3.50 18.62
CA ILE A 594 -4.35 3.68 19.96
C ILE A 594 -5.32 3.04 20.97
N GLY A 595 -4.96 1.86 21.49
CA GLY A 595 -5.85 1.04 22.32
C GLY A 595 -5.50 -0.45 22.37
N SER A 596 -4.64 -0.95 21.48
CA SER A 596 -4.13 -2.33 21.59
C SER A 596 -3.29 -2.49 22.87
N LYS A 597 -3.77 -3.28 23.84
CA LYS A 597 -3.08 -3.55 25.11
C LYS A 597 -1.85 -4.46 25.00
N GLN A 598 -1.36 -4.79 23.79
CA GLN A 598 -0.16 -5.62 23.65
C GLN A 598 0.65 -5.29 22.40
N ALA A 599 1.98 -5.23 22.56
CA ALA A 599 2.93 -4.90 21.52
C ALA A 599 3.03 -5.95 20.41
N THR A 600 3.08 -5.48 19.15
CA THR A 600 3.40 -6.34 18.01
C THR A 600 4.89 -6.66 17.97
N MET A 601 5.23 -7.94 17.75
CA MET A 601 6.62 -8.41 17.75
C MET A 601 7.32 -8.14 16.42
N MET A 602 8.38 -7.34 16.43
CA MET A 602 9.18 -6.97 15.26
C MET A 602 10.20 -8.06 14.89
N LYS A 603 9.78 -9.01 14.07
CA LYS A 603 10.63 -10.09 13.52
C LYS A 603 11.42 -9.64 12.29
N GLY A 604 12.67 -10.06 12.17
CA GLY A 604 13.61 -9.61 11.14
C GLY A 604 13.81 -10.56 9.96
N GLN A 605 13.36 -11.82 10.02
CA GLN A 605 13.62 -12.81 8.97
C GLN A 605 13.05 -12.39 7.61
N ALA A 606 11.84 -11.82 7.59
CA ALA A 606 11.21 -11.36 6.35
C ALA A 606 11.92 -10.15 5.75
N CYS A 607 12.39 -9.22 6.60
CA CYS A 607 13.21 -8.09 6.19
C CYS A 607 14.54 -8.55 5.57
N ALA A 608 15.26 -9.46 6.25
CA ALA A 608 16.50 -10.05 5.77
C ALA A 608 16.31 -10.78 4.42
N ALA A 609 15.26 -11.61 4.30
CA ALA A 609 14.96 -12.34 3.07
C ALA A 609 14.73 -11.40 1.87
N HIS A 610 14.06 -10.27 2.10
CA HIS A 610 13.84 -9.27 1.06
C HIS A 610 15.15 -8.65 0.57
N ILE A 611 16.06 -8.28 1.47
CA ILE A 611 17.38 -7.73 1.11
C ILE A 611 18.18 -8.73 0.28
N TYR A 612 18.18 -10.01 0.67
CA TYR A 612 18.85 -11.06 -0.13
C TYR A 612 18.26 -11.20 -1.54
N ASN A 613 16.93 -11.11 -1.67
CA ASN A 613 16.27 -11.20 -2.98
C ASN A 613 16.60 -9.98 -3.86
N GLU A 614 16.74 -8.80 -3.28
CA GLU A 614 17.15 -7.61 -4.02
C GLU A 614 18.57 -7.78 -4.59
N ILE A 615 19.50 -8.30 -3.80
CA ILE A 615 20.86 -8.62 -4.26
C ILE A 615 20.81 -9.60 -5.46
N LYS A 616 20.05 -10.69 -5.34
CA LYS A 616 19.88 -11.67 -6.43
C LYS A 616 19.28 -11.06 -7.69
N SER A 617 18.36 -10.11 -7.56
CA SER A 617 17.73 -9.48 -8.73
C SER A 617 18.71 -8.62 -9.54
N LYS A 618 19.80 -8.17 -8.91
CA LYS A 618 20.83 -7.32 -9.51
C LYS A 618 22.09 -8.09 -9.90
N TYR A 619 22.15 -9.40 -9.61
CA TYR A 619 23.35 -10.22 -9.78
C TYR A 619 23.00 -11.69 -10.09
N GLU A 620 23.36 -12.15 -11.28
CA GLU A 620 23.41 -13.58 -11.60
C GLU A 620 24.85 -14.10 -11.46
N PRO A 621 25.10 -15.14 -10.64
CA PRO A 621 26.45 -15.64 -10.44
C PRO A 621 27.02 -16.26 -11.71
N ASN A 622 28.17 -15.77 -12.16
CA ASN A 622 29.01 -16.43 -13.18
C ASN A 622 30.31 -16.91 -12.53
N ASP A 623 30.88 -18.02 -13.04
CA ASP A 623 32.02 -18.72 -12.44
C ASP A 623 33.30 -17.87 -12.24
N ARG A 624 33.41 -16.70 -12.89
CA ARG A 624 34.60 -15.86 -12.84
C ARG A 624 34.53 -14.66 -11.88
N ASN A 625 33.35 -14.11 -11.58
CA ASN A 625 33.22 -12.88 -10.78
C ASN A 625 32.16 -13.03 -9.66
N VAL A 626 32.60 -13.44 -8.47
CA VAL A 626 31.75 -13.65 -7.28
C VAL A 626 32.23 -12.79 -6.12
N PRO A 627 31.37 -11.97 -5.48
CA PRO A 627 31.75 -11.19 -4.30
C PRO A 627 32.32 -12.09 -3.21
N ALA A 628 33.42 -11.65 -2.60
CA ALA A 628 34.18 -12.45 -1.64
C ALA A 628 34.53 -11.65 -0.39
N LEU A 629 34.30 -12.28 0.76
CA LEU A 629 34.55 -11.74 2.09
C LEU A 629 35.78 -12.40 2.72
N GLY A 630 36.76 -11.61 3.16
CA GLY A 630 37.80 -12.04 4.10
C GLY A 630 37.33 -11.86 5.55
N CYS A 631 37.26 -12.93 6.33
CA CYS A 631 36.83 -12.89 7.74
C CYS A 631 37.96 -13.33 8.68
N LEU A 632 38.44 -12.40 9.52
CA LEU A 632 39.52 -12.64 10.48
C LEU A 632 38.97 -12.86 11.89
N LEU A 633 39.39 -13.95 12.52
CA LEU A 633 39.12 -14.28 13.93
C LEU A 633 40.44 -14.32 14.70
N ALA A 634 40.49 -13.63 15.84
CA ALA A 634 41.62 -13.66 16.78
C ALA A 634 41.28 -14.53 18.00
N GLY A 635 42.01 -15.64 18.17
CA GLY A 635 41.82 -16.63 19.23
C GLY A 635 40.62 -17.56 19.01
N SER A 636 40.22 -18.24 20.07
CA SER A 636 39.05 -19.14 20.09
C SER A 636 38.01 -18.62 21.07
N LYS A 637 36.85 -18.23 20.56
CA LYS A 637 35.67 -17.90 21.37
C LYS A 637 34.45 -18.58 20.74
N PRO A 638 33.80 -19.56 21.42
CA PRO A 638 32.72 -20.35 20.82
C PRO A 638 31.58 -19.51 20.22
N GLU A 639 31.22 -18.41 20.87
CA GLU A 639 30.18 -17.47 20.40
C GLU A 639 30.57 -16.81 19.07
N SER A 640 31.82 -16.35 18.95
CA SER A 640 32.35 -15.71 17.74
C SER A 640 32.40 -16.69 16.57
N GLU A 641 32.80 -17.94 16.82
CA GLU A 641 32.84 -18.99 15.80
C GLU A 641 31.45 -19.36 15.29
N LEU A 642 30.46 -19.48 16.17
CA LEU A 642 29.07 -19.73 15.78
C LEU A 642 28.52 -18.59 14.91
N TYR A 643 28.81 -17.34 15.28
CA TYR A 643 28.35 -16.16 14.54
C TYR A 643 28.98 -16.08 13.14
N VAL A 644 30.26 -16.38 13.02
CA VAL A 644 30.95 -16.42 11.72
C VAL A 644 30.39 -17.55 10.83
N ARG A 645 30.19 -18.74 11.37
CA ARG A 645 29.56 -19.85 10.61
C ARG A 645 28.16 -19.47 10.11
N MET A 646 27.40 -18.73 10.92
CA MET A 646 26.08 -18.24 10.50
C MET A 646 26.19 -17.20 9.36
N LYS A 647 27.16 -16.28 9.42
CA LYS A 647 27.43 -15.31 8.33
C LYS A 647 27.81 -16.03 7.04
N GLU A 648 28.80 -16.92 7.10
CA GLU A 648 29.25 -17.73 5.95
C GLU A 648 28.10 -18.53 5.33
N LYS A 649 27.35 -19.26 6.16
CA LYS A 649 26.19 -20.05 5.71
C LYS A 649 25.18 -19.18 4.96
N ASN A 650 24.80 -18.03 5.52
CA ASN A 650 23.81 -17.15 4.87
C ASN A 650 24.37 -16.52 3.59
N LEU A 651 25.62 -16.05 3.57
CA LEU A 651 26.23 -15.49 2.37
C LEU A 651 26.26 -16.53 1.22
N ARG A 652 26.65 -17.76 1.53
CA ARG A 652 26.68 -18.85 0.55
C ARG A 652 25.28 -19.27 0.09
N GLU A 653 24.39 -19.63 1.02
CA GLU A 653 23.08 -20.19 0.68
C GLU A 653 22.10 -19.14 0.15
N LYS A 654 22.20 -17.89 0.62
CA LYS A 654 21.24 -16.84 0.29
C LYS A 654 21.68 -15.98 -0.89
N VAL A 655 22.97 -15.77 -1.16
CA VAL A 655 23.40 -14.89 -2.27
C VAL A 655 24.57 -15.45 -3.08
N ASN A 656 25.03 -16.66 -2.78
CA ASN A 656 26.15 -17.33 -3.44
C ASN A 656 27.47 -16.54 -3.40
N PHE A 657 27.75 -15.87 -2.28
CA PHE A 657 29.01 -15.14 -2.08
C PHE A 657 30.08 -16.05 -1.46
N LYS A 658 31.35 -15.77 -1.81
CA LYS A 658 32.52 -16.49 -1.29
C LYS A 658 32.94 -15.94 0.07
N THR A 659 33.49 -16.80 0.92
CA THR A 659 33.98 -16.41 2.24
C THR A 659 35.32 -17.10 2.50
N HIS A 660 36.32 -16.32 2.92
CA HIS A 660 37.65 -16.78 3.29
C HIS A 660 37.85 -16.52 4.78
N ILE A 661 37.78 -17.58 5.58
CA ILE A 661 37.88 -17.48 7.03
C ILE A 661 39.31 -17.79 7.44
N VAL A 662 39.94 -16.86 8.18
CA VAL A 662 41.25 -17.04 8.79
C VAL A 662 41.08 -16.90 10.30
N GLN A 663 41.37 -17.97 11.03
CA GLN A 663 41.43 -17.96 12.49
C GLN A 663 42.88 -18.09 12.94
N LEU A 664 43.38 -17.12 13.70
CA LEU A 664 44.73 -17.12 14.23
C LEU A 664 44.69 -17.34 15.74
N GLN A 665 45.46 -18.30 16.23
CA GLN A 665 45.67 -18.52 17.66
C GLN A 665 46.92 -17.79 18.15
N PRO A 666 46.92 -17.24 19.39
CA PRO A 666 48.14 -16.74 19.99
C PRO A 666 49.15 -17.87 20.16
N GLY A 667 50.41 -17.61 19.80
CA GLY A 667 51.53 -18.53 20.04
C GLY A 667 52.31 -18.15 21.30
N GLU A 668 53.52 -18.71 21.49
CA GLU A 668 54.37 -18.39 22.65
C GLU A 668 54.87 -16.92 22.69
N ASN A 669 54.82 -16.20 21.57
CA ASN A 669 55.24 -14.79 21.46
C ASN A 669 54.12 -13.90 20.91
N ASP A 670 53.55 -13.11 21.82
CA ASP A 670 52.45 -12.18 21.63
C ASP A 670 52.73 -11.07 20.59
N ASN A 671 53.97 -10.58 20.47
CA ASN A 671 54.32 -9.57 19.47
C ASN A 671 54.28 -10.12 18.02
N LEU A 672 54.64 -11.40 17.85
CA LEU A 672 54.55 -12.06 16.54
C LEU A 672 53.09 -12.30 16.14
N PHE A 673 52.19 -12.43 17.10
CA PHE A 673 50.75 -12.62 16.86
C PHE A 673 50.08 -11.36 16.29
N GLY A 674 50.35 -10.18 16.87
CA GLY A 674 49.86 -8.91 16.34
C GLY A 674 50.28 -8.68 14.88
N LEU A 675 51.55 -8.91 14.56
CA LEU A 675 52.07 -8.77 13.20
C LEU A 675 51.40 -9.75 12.20
N LYS A 676 51.05 -10.96 12.63
CA LYS A 676 50.30 -11.92 11.79
C LYS A 676 48.89 -11.42 11.48
N LEU A 677 48.17 -10.87 12.46
CA LEU A 677 46.84 -10.28 12.25
C LEU A 677 46.91 -9.13 11.24
N GLU A 678 47.86 -8.20 11.43
CA GLU A 678 48.03 -7.07 10.52
C GLU A 678 48.40 -7.50 9.10
N ARG A 679 49.24 -8.52 8.97
CA ARG A 679 49.65 -9.07 7.67
C ARG A 679 48.45 -9.57 6.87
N VAL A 680 47.54 -10.32 7.50
CA VAL A 680 46.32 -10.81 6.82
C VAL A 680 45.47 -9.65 6.28
N ILE A 681 45.27 -8.59 7.08
CA ILE A 681 44.51 -7.41 6.64
C ILE A 681 45.22 -6.70 5.47
N ARG A 682 46.54 -6.53 5.52
CA ARG A 682 47.31 -5.93 4.42
C ARG A 682 47.23 -6.76 3.13
N GLU A 683 47.33 -8.08 3.24
CA GLU A 683 47.18 -9.00 2.10
C GLU A 683 45.77 -8.90 1.48
N TRP A 684 44.71 -8.92 2.28
CA TRP A 684 43.33 -8.77 1.78
C TRP A 684 43.00 -7.38 1.24
N ASN A 685 43.61 -6.33 1.78
CA ASN A 685 43.47 -5.00 1.20
C ASN A 685 44.03 -4.96 -0.23
N ALA A 686 45.19 -5.59 -0.46
CA ALA A 686 45.86 -5.64 -1.76
C ALA A 686 45.26 -6.66 -2.73
N ASP A 687 44.55 -7.68 -2.24
CA ASP A 687 43.97 -8.72 -3.09
C ASP A 687 42.72 -8.23 -3.84
N PRO A 688 42.71 -8.17 -5.19
CA PRO A 688 41.55 -7.76 -5.97
C PRO A 688 40.40 -8.77 -5.90
N ASN A 689 40.64 -10.01 -5.45
CA ASN A 689 39.60 -11.02 -5.31
C ASN A 689 38.84 -10.91 -3.98
N ILE A 690 39.32 -10.13 -3.01
CA ILE A 690 38.67 -9.90 -1.71
C ILE A 690 38.04 -8.51 -1.72
N HIS A 691 36.71 -8.47 -1.70
CA HIS A 691 35.95 -7.23 -1.89
C HIS A 691 35.56 -6.57 -0.57
N GLY A 692 35.44 -7.37 0.49
CA GLY A 692 35.15 -6.89 1.83
C GLY A 692 35.94 -7.65 2.89
N ILE A 693 36.24 -6.97 3.99
CA ILE A 693 36.99 -7.48 5.14
C ILE A 693 36.12 -7.32 6.38
N LEU A 694 36.06 -8.39 7.18
CA LEU A 694 35.37 -8.44 8.46
C LEU A 694 36.34 -8.93 9.53
N VAL A 695 36.58 -8.11 10.55
CA VAL A 695 37.27 -8.52 11.77
C VAL A 695 36.23 -8.85 12.83
N GLN A 696 36.16 -10.11 13.26
CA GLN A 696 35.12 -10.54 14.20
C GLN A 696 35.45 -10.03 15.62
N LEU A 697 34.51 -9.29 16.20
CA LEU A 697 34.58 -8.73 17.56
C LEU A 697 33.63 -9.46 18.53
N PRO A 698 33.86 -9.37 19.85
CA PRO A 698 35.05 -8.81 20.52
C PRO A 698 36.26 -9.75 20.43
N PHE A 699 37.47 -9.19 20.52
CA PHE A 699 38.67 -9.99 20.79
C PHE A 699 38.61 -10.55 22.22
N PRO A 700 39.19 -11.74 22.50
CA PRO A 700 39.44 -12.19 23.87
C PRO A 700 40.17 -11.12 24.68
N GLU A 701 39.89 -11.00 25.98
CA GLU A 701 40.38 -9.87 26.81
C GLU A 701 41.92 -9.74 26.78
N HIS A 702 42.64 -10.87 26.76
CA HIS A 702 44.11 -10.90 26.65
C HIS A 702 44.65 -10.46 25.27
N LEU A 703 43.81 -10.41 24.23
CA LEU A 703 44.19 -9.99 22.86
C LEU A 703 43.68 -8.58 22.50
N LYS A 704 42.90 -7.96 23.38
CA LYS A 704 42.21 -6.68 23.14
C LYS A 704 43.16 -5.54 22.74
N GLN A 705 44.41 -5.58 23.21
CA GLN A 705 45.45 -4.62 22.85
C GLN A 705 45.74 -4.55 21.33
N TYR A 706 45.54 -5.65 20.59
CA TYR A 706 45.78 -5.70 19.14
C TYR A 706 44.61 -5.16 18.30
N GLN A 707 43.41 -5.10 18.88
CA GLN A 707 42.17 -4.81 18.15
C GLN A 707 42.22 -3.46 17.42
N SER A 708 42.64 -2.39 18.10
CA SER A 708 42.67 -1.04 17.53
C SER A 708 43.65 -0.92 16.37
N GLY A 709 44.82 -1.56 16.47
CA GLY A 709 45.83 -1.57 15.40
C GLY A 709 45.31 -2.28 14.15
N VAL A 710 44.71 -3.47 14.33
CA VAL A 710 44.17 -4.28 13.23
C VAL A 710 43.01 -3.57 12.52
N LEU A 711 42.06 -2.99 13.27
CA LEU A 711 40.89 -2.32 12.67
C LEU A 711 41.30 -1.13 11.81
N LYS A 712 42.28 -0.32 12.23
CA LYS A 712 42.74 0.86 11.47
C LYS A 712 43.41 0.53 10.14
N LEU A 713 43.84 -0.71 9.94
CA LEU A 713 44.45 -1.15 8.69
C LEU A 713 43.43 -1.48 7.61
N ILE A 714 42.15 -1.69 7.96
CA ILE A 714 41.12 -2.05 6.97
C ILE A 714 40.91 -0.87 6.02
N HIS A 715 41.01 -1.11 4.71
CA HIS A 715 40.76 -0.06 3.73
C HIS A 715 39.28 0.40 3.79
N PRO A 716 38.97 1.71 3.79
CA PRO A 716 37.59 2.20 3.93
C PRO A 716 36.57 1.60 2.96
N GLN A 717 36.99 1.31 1.72
CA GLN A 717 36.15 0.69 0.68
C GLN A 717 35.97 -0.82 0.84
N LYS A 718 36.71 -1.46 1.76
CA LYS A 718 36.59 -2.88 2.11
C LYS A 718 36.06 -3.09 3.53
N ASP A 719 35.84 -2.04 4.33
CA ASP A 719 35.26 -2.10 5.69
C ASP A 719 33.73 -2.29 5.63
N ILE A 720 33.30 -3.45 5.15
CA ILE A 720 31.88 -3.74 4.90
C ILE A 720 31.03 -3.85 6.17
N ASP A 721 31.66 -3.99 7.34
CA ASP A 721 30.95 -4.01 8.64
C ASP A 721 30.86 -2.61 9.27
N GLY A 722 31.47 -1.60 8.63
CA GLY A 722 31.42 -0.20 9.05
C GLY A 722 32.16 0.09 10.36
N LEU A 723 33.16 -0.71 10.74
CA LEU A 723 33.81 -0.63 12.05
C LEU A 723 34.56 0.70 12.26
N LEU A 724 34.91 1.39 11.18
CA LEU A 724 35.59 2.69 11.20
C LEU A 724 34.65 3.88 10.94
N TYR A 725 33.32 3.69 10.99
CA TYR A 725 32.35 4.77 10.75
C TYR A 725 32.59 6.00 11.66
N PRO A 726 32.53 7.24 11.14
CA PRO A 726 32.10 7.65 9.80
C PRO A 726 33.20 7.63 8.72
N ASN A 727 34.41 7.16 9.03
CA ASN A 727 35.51 7.09 8.06
C ASN A 727 35.44 5.87 7.13
N SER A 728 34.49 4.96 7.38
CA SER A 728 34.15 3.85 6.49
C SER A 728 33.30 4.33 5.31
N SER A 729 33.42 3.67 4.16
CA SER A 729 32.47 3.88 3.05
C SER A 729 31.09 3.27 3.32
N PHE A 730 30.95 2.50 4.41
CA PHE A 730 29.72 1.78 4.74
C PHE A 730 29.18 2.14 6.11
N VAL A 731 27.85 2.08 6.24
CA VAL A 731 27.16 2.22 7.51
C VAL A 731 27.30 0.93 8.31
N PRO A 732 27.53 0.99 9.64
CA PRO A 732 27.63 -0.18 10.49
C PRO A 732 26.41 -1.10 10.37
N CYS A 733 26.64 -2.40 10.14
CA CYS A 733 25.58 -3.34 9.78
C CYS A 733 24.46 -3.41 10.83
N ALA A 734 24.79 -3.38 12.11
CA ALA A 734 23.80 -3.44 13.19
C ALA A 734 22.94 -2.17 13.28
N ALA A 735 23.55 -1.00 13.10
CA ALA A 735 22.83 0.27 13.06
C ALA A 735 21.92 0.34 11.82
N GLN A 736 22.44 -0.06 10.66
CA GLN A 736 21.65 -0.14 9.43
C GLN A 736 20.49 -1.13 9.55
N ALA A 737 20.71 -2.26 10.22
CA ALA A 737 19.68 -3.26 10.47
C ALA A 737 18.54 -2.74 11.35
N ILE A 738 18.84 -1.97 12.41
CA ILE A 738 17.82 -1.31 13.24
C ILE A 738 16.97 -0.37 12.39
N ILE A 739 17.62 0.46 11.58
CA ILE A 739 16.95 1.42 10.70
C ILE A 739 16.05 0.70 9.68
N TRP A 740 16.57 -0.31 8.98
CA TRP A 740 15.78 -1.10 8.04
C TRP A 740 14.65 -1.88 8.70
N LEU A 741 14.82 -2.33 9.94
CA LEU A 741 13.76 -2.99 10.68
C LEU A 741 12.65 -2.00 11.05
N LEU A 742 12.99 -0.78 11.47
CA LEU A 742 12.02 0.29 11.69
C LEU A 742 11.26 0.63 10.40
N ASP A 743 11.97 0.79 9.28
CA ASP A 743 11.37 1.01 7.95
C ASP A 743 10.47 -0.17 7.55
N TRP A 744 10.90 -1.40 7.86
CA TRP A 744 10.16 -2.60 7.55
C TRP A 744 8.79 -2.62 8.27
N TYR A 745 8.74 -2.14 9.50
CA TYR A 745 7.50 -2.04 10.28
C TYR A 745 6.77 -0.69 10.12
N ASP A 746 7.18 0.12 9.13
CA ASP A 746 6.60 1.42 8.82
C ASP A 746 6.66 2.42 9.99
N VAL A 747 7.72 2.34 10.80
CA VAL A 747 7.98 3.26 11.91
C VAL A 747 8.74 4.48 11.37
N LYS A 748 8.06 5.63 11.31
CA LYS A 748 8.67 6.88 10.84
C LYS A 748 9.56 7.51 11.92
N LEU A 749 10.73 8.00 11.53
CA LEU A 749 11.69 8.68 12.42
C LEU A 749 11.54 10.21 12.42
N ASN A 750 11.09 10.81 11.32
CA ASN A 750 11.02 12.27 11.19
C ASN A 750 10.06 12.88 12.24
N GLY A 751 10.56 13.86 13.01
CA GLY A 751 9.82 14.52 14.07
C GLY A 751 9.57 13.67 15.32
N LYS A 752 10.15 12.47 15.41
CA LYS A 752 10.03 11.59 16.59
C LYS A 752 11.15 11.79 17.59
N ASN A 753 10.83 11.61 18.87
CA ASN A 753 11.81 11.56 19.95
C ASN A 753 12.36 10.15 20.08
N VAL A 754 13.62 9.96 19.70
CA VAL A 754 14.33 8.68 19.78
C VAL A 754 15.30 8.71 20.97
N VAL A 755 15.13 7.79 21.91
CA VAL A 755 16.09 7.57 22.99
C VAL A 755 16.95 6.36 22.66
N VAL A 756 18.26 6.56 22.56
CA VAL A 756 19.24 5.49 22.32
C VAL A 756 19.97 5.17 23.62
N VAL A 757 19.80 3.95 24.14
CA VAL A 757 20.45 3.47 25.36
C VAL A 757 21.65 2.61 24.99
N GLY A 758 22.84 3.14 25.20
CA GLY A 758 24.11 2.57 24.76
C GLY A 758 24.81 3.49 23.76
N SER A 759 26.07 3.80 24.02
CA SER A 759 26.91 4.72 23.23
C SER A 759 28.09 4.00 22.56
N SER A 760 27.92 2.71 22.25
CA SER A 760 28.97 1.92 21.61
C SER A 760 29.22 2.41 20.18
N LYS A 761 30.49 2.37 19.76
CA LYS A 761 30.91 2.75 18.39
C LYS A 761 30.34 1.85 17.30
N LEU A 762 29.88 0.65 17.66
CA LEU A 762 29.37 -0.35 16.71
C LEU A 762 27.86 -0.22 16.46
N VAL A 763 27.10 0.30 17.43
CA VAL A 763 25.63 0.33 17.34
C VAL A 763 25.07 1.67 17.79
N GLY A 764 25.31 2.04 19.05
CA GLY A 764 24.65 3.18 19.70
C GLY A 764 24.93 4.53 19.07
N GLU A 765 26.20 4.86 18.86
CA GLU A 765 26.59 6.13 18.24
C GLU A 765 26.17 6.20 16.75
N PRO A 766 26.44 5.18 15.91
CA PRO A 766 25.98 5.19 14.52
C PRO A 766 24.46 5.26 14.36
N VAL A 767 23.67 4.50 15.12
CA VAL A 767 22.21 4.54 14.99
C VAL A 767 21.64 5.90 15.39
N SER A 768 22.25 6.56 16.38
CA SER A 768 21.89 7.92 16.78
C SER A 768 22.09 8.92 15.64
N LEU A 769 23.21 8.81 14.91
CA LEU A 769 23.50 9.64 13.74
C LEU A 769 22.52 9.38 12.59
N LEU A 770 22.17 8.12 12.33
CA LEU A 770 21.19 7.75 11.30
C LEU A 770 19.79 8.27 11.64
N CYS A 771 19.35 8.15 12.89
CA CYS A 771 18.08 8.70 13.36
C CYS A 771 18.04 10.22 13.19
N LYS A 772 19.11 10.92 13.58
CA LYS A 772 19.23 12.38 13.42
C LYS A 772 19.20 12.78 11.94
N ALA A 773 19.92 12.06 11.07
CA ALA A 773 19.92 12.31 9.63
C ALA A 773 18.53 12.14 8.99
N ARG A 774 17.66 11.35 9.62
CA ARG A 774 16.26 11.15 9.22
C ARG A 774 15.25 12.07 9.92
N GLY A 775 15.72 13.13 10.58
CA GLY A 775 14.88 14.17 11.17
C GLY A 775 14.31 13.83 12.55
N ALA A 776 14.86 12.83 13.24
CA ALA A 776 14.49 12.55 14.63
C ALA A 776 15.21 13.50 15.62
N THR A 777 14.54 13.81 16.72
CA THR A 777 15.19 14.34 17.93
C THR A 777 15.81 13.16 18.67
N VAL A 778 17.12 13.17 18.92
CA VAL A 778 17.82 12.01 19.50
C VAL A 778 18.41 12.35 20.87
N THR A 779 18.08 11.53 21.86
CA THR A 779 18.69 11.55 23.21
C THR A 779 19.53 10.29 23.40
N ILE A 780 20.81 10.45 23.76
CA ILE A 780 21.73 9.33 23.95
C ILE A 780 21.93 9.11 25.46
N CYS A 781 21.65 7.89 25.92
CA CYS A 781 21.81 7.44 27.29
C CYS A 781 22.86 6.32 27.36
N SER A 782 23.32 6.00 28.58
CA SER A 782 24.19 4.87 28.85
C SER A 782 23.71 4.12 30.10
N ILE A 783 24.36 2.99 30.42
CA ILE A 783 24.11 2.28 31.68
C ILE A 783 24.41 3.13 32.94
N HIS A 784 25.08 4.28 32.78
CA HIS A 784 25.43 5.21 33.86
C HIS A 784 24.53 6.46 33.92
N THR A 785 23.53 6.56 33.05
CA THR A 785 22.57 7.69 33.08
C THR A 785 21.78 7.66 34.38
N GLN A 786 21.77 8.79 35.12
CA GLN A 786 21.20 8.88 36.48
C GLN A 786 19.70 8.59 36.53
N ASP A 787 18.93 9.10 35.57
CA ASP A 787 17.48 8.88 35.49
C ASP A 787 17.06 8.50 34.05
N LEU A 788 16.97 7.20 33.79
CA LEU A 788 16.45 6.68 32.53
C LEU A 788 14.94 6.93 32.36
N ARG A 789 14.18 7.04 33.47
CA ARG A 789 12.73 7.30 33.42
C ARG A 789 12.46 8.70 32.88
N GLU A 790 13.24 9.70 33.31
CA GLU A 790 13.16 11.05 32.75
C GLU A 790 13.45 11.05 31.25
N ALA A 791 14.52 10.38 30.80
CA ALA A 791 14.84 10.28 29.38
C ALA A 791 13.71 9.60 28.58
N PHE A 792 13.09 8.55 29.14
CA PHE A 792 11.99 7.86 28.48
C PHE A 792 10.68 8.64 28.48
N SER A 793 10.46 9.60 29.38
CA SER A 793 9.18 10.31 29.56
C SER A 793 8.57 10.91 28.28
N HIS A 794 9.39 11.25 27.28
CA HIS A 794 8.96 11.82 25.99
C HIS A 794 9.33 10.99 24.74
N ALA A 795 9.94 9.81 24.90
CA ALA A 795 10.37 8.95 23.78
C ALA A 795 9.23 8.37 22.92
N ASP A 796 9.18 8.64 21.62
CA ASP A 796 8.35 7.84 20.71
C ASP A 796 8.97 6.46 20.46
N ILE A 797 10.31 6.39 20.47
CA ILE A 797 11.10 5.22 20.11
C ILE A 797 12.24 5.07 21.10
N ILE A 798 12.44 3.85 21.64
CA ILE A 798 13.60 3.49 22.45
C ILE A 798 14.42 2.45 21.69
N ILE A 799 15.71 2.71 21.49
CA ILE A 799 16.66 1.77 20.87
C ILE A 799 17.70 1.43 21.94
N THR A 800 17.94 0.15 22.23
CA THR A 800 18.93 -0.27 23.23
C THR A 800 19.96 -1.22 22.63
N ALA A 801 21.23 -1.02 23.00
CA ALA A 801 22.37 -1.79 22.51
C ALA A 801 23.49 -1.84 23.57
N THR A 802 23.13 -2.07 24.82
CA THR A 802 24.04 -2.13 25.98
C THR A 802 24.61 -3.52 26.24
N GLY A 803 23.91 -4.58 25.82
CA GLY A 803 24.27 -5.96 26.13
C GLY A 803 24.11 -6.31 27.62
N SER A 804 23.27 -5.55 28.34
CA SER A 804 23.00 -5.70 29.77
C SER A 804 21.58 -6.21 29.97
N ALA A 805 21.45 -7.51 30.25
CA ALA A 805 20.17 -8.19 30.36
C ALA A 805 19.19 -7.44 31.28
N HIS A 806 17.98 -7.20 30.78
CA HIS A 806 16.86 -6.62 31.52
C HIS A 806 17.07 -5.20 32.08
N LEU A 807 18.03 -4.43 31.58
CA LEU A 807 18.20 -3.01 31.94
C LEU A 807 16.90 -2.19 31.80
N ILE A 808 16.08 -2.46 30.78
CA ILE A 808 14.84 -1.71 30.52
C ILE A 808 13.63 -2.50 31.03
N HIS A 809 12.98 -1.96 32.07
CA HIS A 809 11.78 -2.50 32.68
C HIS A 809 10.56 -1.60 32.44
N GLY A 810 9.36 -2.19 32.50
CA GLY A 810 8.09 -1.47 32.23
C GLY A 810 7.80 -0.31 33.16
N ASP A 811 8.28 -0.31 34.40
CA ASP A 811 8.09 0.80 35.33
C ASP A 811 8.83 2.08 34.89
N LEU A 812 9.95 1.96 34.15
CA LEU A 812 10.67 3.08 33.56
C LEU A 812 9.96 3.69 32.34
N LEU A 813 9.06 2.92 31.73
CA LEU A 813 8.34 3.34 30.54
C LEU A 813 7.14 4.21 30.90
N PRO A 814 6.86 5.25 30.13
CA PRO A 814 5.70 6.10 30.35
C PRO A 814 4.41 5.41 29.92
N GLU A 815 3.32 5.87 30.51
CA GLU A 815 1.99 5.27 30.36
C GLU A 815 1.19 5.95 29.24
N ASN A 816 0.23 5.21 28.68
CA ASN A 816 -0.82 5.71 27.78
C ASN A 816 -0.33 6.40 26.49
N ARG A 817 0.85 6.03 25.97
CA ARG A 817 1.36 6.52 24.69
C ARG A 817 1.84 5.41 23.77
N PRO A 818 1.76 5.58 22.42
CA PRO A 818 2.33 4.63 21.48
C PRO A 818 3.86 4.67 21.54
N LEU A 819 4.48 3.62 22.08
CA LEU A 819 5.93 3.47 22.21
C LEU A 819 6.48 2.32 21.34
N VAL A 820 7.56 2.56 20.60
CA VAL A 820 8.30 1.51 19.87
C VAL A 820 9.60 1.19 20.60
N ILE A 821 9.94 -0.09 20.75
CA ILE A 821 11.17 -0.53 21.41
C ILE A 821 11.98 -1.44 20.47
N VAL A 822 13.24 -1.08 20.21
CA VAL A 822 14.19 -1.91 19.47
C VAL A 822 15.32 -2.33 20.39
N ASP A 823 15.29 -3.60 20.77
CA ASP A 823 16.34 -4.29 21.52
C ASP A 823 17.35 -4.93 20.56
N ALA A 824 18.52 -4.32 20.46
CA ALA A 824 19.69 -4.84 19.77
C ALA A 824 20.74 -5.42 20.75
N GLY A 825 20.47 -5.37 22.05
CA GLY A 825 21.33 -5.94 23.07
C GLY A 825 21.16 -7.45 23.13
N VAL A 826 22.27 -8.16 23.29
CA VAL A 826 22.28 -9.61 23.47
C VAL A 826 23.25 -9.96 24.59
N SER A 827 22.73 -10.61 25.63
CA SER A 827 23.51 -11.21 26.70
C SER A 827 23.38 -12.74 26.62
N HIS A 828 24.53 -13.42 26.61
CA HIS A 828 24.59 -14.87 26.62
C HIS A 828 24.65 -15.39 28.05
N ASP A 829 23.59 -16.08 28.49
CA ASP A 829 23.50 -16.76 29.80
C ASP A 829 23.01 -18.21 29.57
N PRO A 830 23.89 -19.12 29.15
CA PRO A 830 23.50 -20.47 28.73
C PRO A 830 22.59 -21.18 29.76
N PRO A 831 21.47 -21.79 29.33
CA PRO A 831 21.05 -22.05 27.94
C PRO A 831 20.23 -20.92 27.29
N HIS A 832 20.08 -19.77 27.93
CA HIS A 832 19.19 -18.70 27.51
C HIS A 832 19.93 -17.54 26.84
N ILE A 833 19.30 -16.94 25.84
CA ILE A 833 19.75 -15.68 25.25
C ILE A 833 18.75 -14.61 25.69
N ARG A 834 19.24 -13.56 26.35
CA ARG A 834 18.43 -12.46 26.89
C ARG A 834 18.80 -11.16 26.19
N GLY A 835 17.82 -10.27 26.06
CA GLY A 835 18.03 -8.91 25.56
C GLY A 835 18.12 -7.90 26.70
N ASP A 836 18.40 -6.65 26.35
CA ASP A 836 18.44 -5.55 27.30
C ASP A 836 17.07 -5.24 27.90
N VAL A 837 15.99 -5.67 27.24
CA VAL A 837 14.62 -5.37 27.64
C VAL A 837 14.00 -6.53 28.41
N HIS A 838 13.36 -6.23 29.55
CA HIS A 838 12.55 -7.20 30.28
C HIS A 838 11.18 -7.36 29.63
N MET A 839 11.13 -8.19 28.57
CA MET A 839 9.99 -8.36 27.68
C MET A 839 8.63 -8.46 28.38
N ASP A 840 8.51 -9.28 29.43
CA ASP A 840 7.22 -9.52 30.07
C ASP A 840 6.69 -8.29 30.82
N SER A 841 7.54 -7.37 31.27
CA SER A 841 7.09 -6.15 31.96
C SER A 841 6.80 -4.98 31.02
N VAL A 842 7.32 -5.02 29.79
CA VAL A 842 7.17 -3.92 28.81
C VAL A 842 6.10 -4.18 27.75
N ARG A 843 5.72 -5.44 27.50
CA ARG A 843 4.84 -5.85 26.39
C ARG A 843 3.50 -5.10 26.32
N ASP A 844 2.96 -4.71 27.46
CA ASP A 844 1.66 -4.04 27.54
C ASP A 844 1.78 -2.50 27.51
N LYS A 845 3.02 -1.97 27.44
CA LYS A 845 3.35 -0.54 27.45
C LYS A 845 3.90 -0.03 26.12
N CYS A 846 4.06 -0.90 25.14
CA CYS A 846 4.54 -0.54 23.81
C CYS A 846 3.61 -1.11 22.72
N ILE A 847 3.70 -0.51 21.53
CA ILE A 847 2.94 -0.91 20.33
C ILE A 847 3.76 -1.85 19.44
N LEU A 848 5.08 -1.74 19.50
CA LEU A 848 6.03 -2.52 18.74
C LEU A 848 7.25 -2.80 19.60
N ILE A 849 7.73 -4.05 19.56
CA ILE A 849 8.92 -4.46 20.29
C ILE A 849 9.67 -5.56 19.53
N THR A 850 11.00 -5.50 19.47
CA THR A 850 11.79 -6.61 18.93
C THR A 850 11.97 -7.73 19.96
N PRO A 851 11.88 -9.01 19.54
CA PRO A 851 12.36 -10.11 20.36
C PRO A 851 13.89 -10.07 20.45
N PRO A 852 14.49 -10.60 21.53
CA PRO A 852 15.94 -10.63 21.71
C PRO A 852 16.66 -11.48 20.65
N VAL A 853 15.96 -12.44 20.05
CA VAL A 853 16.49 -13.30 18.96
C VAL A 853 15.54 -13.26 17.77
N GLY A 854 16.09 -13.21 16.55
CA GLY A 854 15.33 -13.29 15.31
C GLY A 854 14.84 -11.94 14.77
N ALA A 855 15.32 -10.82 15.33
CA ALA A 855 14.97 -9.47 14.92
C ALA A 855 16.14 -8.74 14.26
N VAL A 856 16.93 -8.00 15.05
CA VAL A 856 18.07 -7.22 14.56
C VAL A 856 19.14 -8.14 13.94
N GLY A 857 19.48 -9.24 14.61
CA GLY A 857 20.54 -10.18 14.19
C GLY A 857 20.44 -10.68 12.73
N PRO A 858 19.32 -11.29 12.29
CA PRO A 858 19.16 -11.71 10.89
C PRO A 858 19.32 -10.58 9.88
N VAL A 859 18.83 -9.38 10.20
CA VAL A 859 18.93 -8.20 9.33
C VAL A 859 20.37 -7.67 9.29
N THR A 860 21.13 -7.77 10.38
CA THR A 860 22.56 -7.45 10.42
C THR A 860 23.37 -8.28 9.42
N ILE A 861 23.08 -9.57 9.28
CA ILE A 861 23.77 -10.44 8.31
C ILE A 861 23.36 -10.07 6.87
N ALA A 862 22.11 -9.68 6.66
CA ALA A 862 21.64 -9.19 5.36
C ALA A 862 22.30 -7.84 4.98
N ALA A 863 22.49 -6.94 5.96
CA ALA A 863 23.23 -5.70 5.78
C ALA A 863 24.69 -5.95 5.40
N LEU A 864 25.34 -6.93 6.01
CA LEU A 864 26.70 -7.35 5.63
C LEU A 864 26.77 -7.82 4.17
N ALA A 865 25.80 -8.63 3.73
CA ALA A 865 25.73 -9.09 2.35
C ALA A 865 25.50 -7.91 1.38
N HIS A 866 24.63 -6.97 1.76
CA HIS A 866 24.39 -5.76 0.97
C HIS A 866 25.64 -4.90 0.84
N ASN A 867 26.33 -4.62 1.95
CA ASN A 867 27.56 -3.82 1.94
C ASN A 867 28.67 -4.49 1.12
N LEU A 868 28.83 -5.82 1.22
CA LEU A 868 29.77 -6.57 0.41
C LEU A 868 29.45 -6.48 -1.09
N PHE A 869 28.17 -6.57 -1.45
CA PHE A 869 27.75 -6.41 -2.83
C PHE A 869 28.03 -4.99 -3.36
N GLN A 870 27.78 -3.95 -2.55
CA GLN A 870 28.12 -2.58 -2.93
C GLN A 870 29.64 -2.38 -3.07
N ALA A 871 30.44 -2.96 -2.18
CA ALA A 871 31.90 -2.92 -2.26
C ALA A 871 32.42 -3.58 -3.55
N TYR A 872 31.84 -4.72 -3.92
CA TYR A 872 32.11 -5.41 -5.17
C TYR A 872 31.82 -4.51 -6.38
N LEU A 873 30.62 -3.92 -6.47
CA LEU A 873 30.23 -3.05 -7.58
C LEU A 873 31.13 -1.81 -7.71
N ALA A 874 31.58 -1.23 -6.59
CA ALA A 874 32.48 -0.09 -6.59
C ALA A 874 33.87 -0.44 -7.16
N GLN A 875 34.40 -1.61 -6.81
CA GLN A 875 35.72 -2.09 -7.26
C GLN A 875 35.72 -2.50 -8.75
N GLU A 876 34.62 -3.06 -9.25
CA GLU A 876 34.45 -3.38 -10.68
C GLU A 876 34.40 -2.12 -11.57
N LYS A 877 33.73 -1.06 -11.12
CA LYS A 877 33.68 0.22 -11.85
C LYS A 877 35.06 0.86 -12.00
N LEU A 878 35.85 0.88 -10.93
CA LEU A 878 37.23 1.41 -10.95
C LEU A 878 38.13 0.62 -11.91
N SER A 879 37.96 -0.70 -11.96
CA SER A 879 38.72 -1.58 -12.88
C SER A 879 38.37 -1.33 -14.35
N SER A 880 37.12 -0.94 -14.63
CA SER A 880 36.60 -0.63 -15.96
C SER A 880 37.10 0.74 -16.47
N GLU A 881 37.14 1.75 -15.60
CA GLU A 881 37.60 3.11 -15.91
C GLU A 881 39.12 3.17 -16.18
N HIS A 882 39.93 2.45 -15.40
CA HIS A 882 41.38 2.33 -15.66
C HIS A 882 41.69 1.63 -17.00
N HIS A 883 40.85 0.70 -17.46
CA HIS A 883 41.01 0.07 -18.77
C HIS A 883 40.71 1.03 -19.93
N LEU A 884 39.79 1.99 -19.74
CA LEU A 884 39.44 3.03 -20.72
C LEU A 884 40.52 4.12 -20.81
N GLU A 885 41.13 4.54 -19.69
CA GLU A 885 42.26 5.49 -19.71
C GLU A 885 43.51 4.88 -20.37
N HIS A 886 43.80 3.59 -20.14
CA HIS A 886 44.93 2.93 -20.80
C HIS A 886 44.72 2.68 -22.31
N THR A 887 43.47 2.51 -22.76
CA THR A 887 43.16 2.42 -24.20
C THR A 887 43.20 3.78 -24.89
N HIS A 888 42.80 4.86 -24.22
CA HIS A 888 42.95 6.23 -24.75
C HIS A 888 44.42 6.69 -24.83
N THR A 889 45.27 6.28 -23.88
CA THR A 889 46.70 6.65 -23.87
C THR A 889 47.49 5.94 -24.98
N ASN A 890 47.13 4.69 -25.31
CA ASN A 890 47.76 3.94 -26.41
C ASN A 890 47.33 4.40 -27.82
N LEU A 891 46.13 4.99 -27.98
CA LEU A 891 45.68 5.54 -29.27
C LEU A 891 46.38 6.87 -29.60
N LEU A 892 46.71 7.69 -28.61
CA LEU A 892 47.46 8.93 -28.79
C LEU A 892 48.93 8.70 -29.14
N GLN A 893 49.51 7.57 -28.71
CA GLN A 893 50.89 7.18 -29.04
C GLN A 893 51.06 6.60 -30.45
N TYR A 894 49.96 6.26 -31.13
CA TYR A 894 49.95 5.84 -32.53
C TYR A 894 49.67 6.99 -33.52
N MET A 895 49.31 8.17 -33.02
CA MET A 895 48.95 9.35 -33.82
C MET A 895 49.95 10.52 -33.71
N ILE A 896 51.08 10.32 -33.03
CA ILE A 896 52.26 11.20 -33.00
C ILE A 896 53.43 10.39 -33.56
#